data_AF-A0A7Y5DZ25-F1
#
_entry.id   AF-A0A7Y5DZ25-F1
#
_cell.length_a   1.000
_cell.length_b   1.000
_cell.length_c   1.000
_cell.angle_alpha   90.00
_cell.angle_beta   90.00
_cell.angle_gamma   90.00
#
_symmetry.space_group_name_H-M   'P 1'
#
loop_
_entity.id
_entity.type
_entity.pdbx_description
1 polymer ?
#
loop_
_entity_poly.entity_id
_entity_poly.type
_entity_poly.pdbx_seq_one_letter_code
_entity_poly.pdbx_strand_id
1 'polypeptide(L)'
;MNRALASLSLVAIAASIAIGACSSDPPAATPGVDAGPPAPSTCANGTKDGTETDVDCGGICPTKCAEAKPCKVGSDCVNGVCGVLAATIDAGAEPGGETTVDAGTVDCSTTACTCLPPAGKDGVKNGDETDVDCGGTKATKCSFGKQCKVAADCASGDCQGGTCQASVSDGTRNGDETDIDCGGTKATKCAPGRRCLVAADCSGGDCVGKICQVATHTDGIKNLDETDADCGGVDPITRCAVNQGCLVRTDCATKSCDTVAQKCRQPAINGMQDGDETGVDCGGPSAPPCAVGIGCLVGTDCDSLVCGAGKTCSAPTGSDGQKNGDESGVDCGGTTTGAPRCAAGVSCKVHADCASNGCSYTKKCATSPSCTEHFGGDTCGAGEAATENCCSTISITRPGNITTKLGKFNVTAGRMRTFIERVNGNVRGVVTGNPKWPAGLNPYITYLPTNMTEALAQLGPDPQDWEWPQPADNLPRNPWAARGCQNDNGGARTFYQAGGTDTNRYPKDILDQKTLNCVTKIMLQAFCIWDGGNLPMGAEYQWAWRGAGNNRWPWGAAPEPPTADFGPSDYVTHRYNYSYPALVGNDASTYVPAPGRKPLGNGPFGHADLAGTLYELGNDIFFLNSGSWERHTPQANAGLSTGATSQWNRRYYAIGGRCSYP
;
A
#
# COMPACT_ATOMS: atom_id res chain seq x y z
N MET A 1 -17.76 12.30 37.13
CA MET A 1 -16.29 12.50 37.09
C MET A 1 -16.03 13.30 35.81
N ASN A 2 -15.70 14.60 35.90
CA ASN A 2 -14.32 15.15 35.90
C ASN A 2 -13.54 14.82 34.60
N ARG A 3 -12.99 15.77 33.83
CA ARG A 3 -12.98 17.25 33.97
C ARG A 3 -12.42 17.96 32.71
N ALA A 4 -12.98 19.13 32.34
CA ALA A 4 -12.29 20.39 31.87
C ALA A 4 -11.38 20.41 30.60
N LEU A 5 -11.14 21.53 29.88
CA LEU A 5 -11.77 22.88 29.78
C LEU A 5 -11.36 23.62 28.45
N ALA A 6 -12.01 24.77 28.20
CA ALA A 6 -11.95 25.78 27.11
C ALA A 6 -10.55 26.44 26.81
N SER A 7 -10.35 27.46 25.93
CA SER A 7 -11.24 28.47 25.32
C SER A 7 -10.65 29.29 24.12
N LEU A 8 -11.51 30.12 23.50
CA LEU A 8 -11.32 31.38 22.70
C LEU A 8 -10.11 32.29 23.11
N SER A 9 -9.58 33.30 22.39
CA SER A 9 -9.93 34.15 21.20
C SER A 9 -8.71 35.07 20.84
N LEU A 10 -8.61 35.97 19.83
CA LEU A 10 -9.19 36.25 18.48
C LEU A 10 -8.72 37.67 17.97
N VAL A 11 -8.48 37.89 16.66
CA VAL A 11 -8.37 39.23 15.95
C VAL A 11 -7.08 40.07 16.26
N ALA A 12 -6.48 40.94 15.41
CA ALA A 12 -6.87 41.75 14.22
C ALA A 12 -5.68 41.87 13.18
N ILE A 13 -5.85 42.16 11.87
CA ILE A 13 -5.96 43.50 11.18
C ILE A 13 -4.78 44.45 11.57
N ALA A 14 -3.93 45.08 10.74
CA ALA A 14 -3.81 45.37 9.28
C ALA A 14 -2.32 45.78 8.95
N ALA A 15 -1.81 46.18 7.77
CA ALA A 15 -2.26 46.27 6.36
C ALA A 15 -1.06 46.54 5.38
N SER A 16 -1.37 46.61 4.08
CA SER A 16 -0.67 47.11 2.87
C SER A 16 0.45 48.17 2.97
N ILE A 17 1.47 48.08 2.08
CA ILE A 17 1.94 49.07 1.06
C ILE A 17 3.38 48.75 0.57
N ALA A 18 3.71 49.15 -0.67
CA ALA A 18 5.05 49.08 -1.26
C ALA A 18 5.52 50.48 -1.76
N ILE A 19 6.74 50.55 -2.34
CA ILE A 19 7.38 51.74 -2.96
C ILE A 19 8.07 52.70 -1.96
N GLY A 20 9.24 53.24 -2.35
CA GLY A 20 9.76 54.52 -1.85
C GLY A 20 11.24 54.51 -1.47
N ALA A 21 12.08 55.24 -2.20
CA ALA A 21 13.51 55.42 -1.89
C ALA A 21 13.92 56.91 -1.92
N CYS A 22 14.86 57.30 -1.04
CA CYS A 22 15.59 58.58 -1.01
C CYS A 22 14.71 59.85 -0.79
N SER A 23 15.23 61.04 -0.42
CA SER A 23 16.55 61.66 -0.64
C SER A 23 16.77 62.92 0.26
N SER A 24 18.01 63.43 0.34
CA SER A 24 18.42 64.85 0.63
C SER A 24 18.09 65.44 2.03
N ASP A 25 18.79 66.41 2.66
CA ASP A 25 19.98 67.29 2.39
C ASP A 25 20.27 68.12 3.69
N PRO A 26 21.21 69.13 3.81
CA PRO A 26 22.53 69.40 3.21
C PRO A 26 23.68 69.67 4.29
N PRO A 27 24.48 70.78 4.37
CA PRO A 27 25.92 70.75 3.99
C PRO A 27 27.00 71.51 4.86
N ALA A 28 28.27 71.44 4.37
CA ALA A 28 29.31 72.51 4.27
C ALA A 28 30.34 72.85 5.41
N ALA A 29 31.65 72.93 5.05
CA ALA A 29 32.65 74.02 5.36
C ALA A 29 34.11 73.69 4.87
N THR A 30 35.01 74.70 4.77
CA THR A 30 36.45 74.65 4.31
C THR A 30 37.27 75.82 4.98
N PRO A 31 38.49 76.31 4.60
CA PRO A 31 39.74 75.77 3.94
C PRO A 31 41.09 76.18 4.67
N GLY A 32 42.31 75.95 4.09
CA GLY A 32 43.61 76.61 4.51
C GLY A 32 44.93 76.01 3.95
N VAL A 33 46.01 76.82 3.74
CA VAL A 33 47.34 76.45 3.13
C VAL A 33 48.53 77.38 3.52
N ASP A 34 49.83 76.94 3.50
CA ASP A 34 51.07 77.72 3.17
C ASP A 34 52.42 76.90 3.15
N ALA A 35 53.59 77.45 2.73
CA ALA A 35 54.92 76.74 2.67
C ALA A 35 56.26 77.56 2.58
N GLY A 36 57.42 76.99 3.02
CA GLY A 36 58.84 77.37 2.68
C GLY A 36 59.77 77.80 3.86
N PRO A 37 61.04 77.32 4.01
CA PRO A 37 62.27 77.90 3.36
C PRO A 37 63.49 76.92 3.11
N PRO A 38 64.66 77.35 2.57
CA PRO A 38 65.80 76.47 2.16
C PRO A 38 67.04 76.39 3.13
N ALA A 39 68.11 75.68 2.73
CA ALA A 39 69.10 75.01 3.62
C ALA A 39 70.62 75.27 3.32
N PRO A 40 71.57 74.80 4.17
CA PRO A 40 73.00 75.19 4.16
C PRO A 40 73.94 74.38 3.24
N SER A 41 75.19 74.85 3.12
CA SER A 41 76.09 74.62 1.97
C SER A 41 77.06 73.42 2.00
N THR A 42 76.92 72.46 2.92
CA THR A 42 77.73 71.21 2.88
C THR A 42 77.04 70.09 2.11
N CYS A 43 75.71 70.00 2.24
CA CYS A 43 74.80 68.94 1.77
C CYS A 43 74.67 68.71 0.25
N ALA A 44 75.70 69.03 -0.53
CA ALA A 44 75.77 68.88 -2.00
C ALA A 44 77.22 69.03 -2.52
N ASN A 45 78.24 68.69 -1.73
CA ASN A 45 79.66 68.89 -2.06
C ASN A 45 80.36 67.63 -2.60
N GLY A 46 79.72 66.45 -2.53
CA GLY A 46 80.25 65.18 -3.04
C GLY A 46 81.14 64.41 -2.07
N THR A 47 81.28 64.88 -0.82
CA THR A 47 82.06 64.24 0.23
C THR A 47 81.30 64.25 1.55
N LYS A 48 81.32 63.13 2.28
CA LYS A 48 80.64 63.02 3.58
C LYS A 48 81.36 63.86 4.63
N ASP A 49 80.87 65.07 4.88
CA ASP A 49 81.36 65.95 5.94
C ASP A 49 80.26 66.53 6.83
N GLY A 50 80.60 67.51 7.68
CA GLY A 50 79.65 68.17 8.57
C GLY A 50 78.95 67.22 9.54
N THR A 51 77.66 66.99 9.30
CA THR A 51 76.77 66.17 10.16
C THR A 51 76.05 65.05 9.40
N GLU A 52 76.47 64.77 8.17
CA GLU A 52 75.83 63.82 7.27
C GLU A 52 75.90 62.37 7.76
N THR A 53 74.85 61.59 7.50
CA THR A 53 74.84 60.15 7.83
C THR A 53 75.33 59.30 6.67
N ASP A 54 75.19 59.77 5.43
CA ASP A 54 75.92 59.30 4.26
C ASP A 54 76.18 60.46 3.29
N VAL A 55 77.05 60.31 2.28
CA VAL A 55 77.50 61.41 1.39
C VAL A 55 76.33 62.24 0.86
N ASP A 56 76.35 63.56 1.15
CA ASP A 56 75.35 64.56 0.79
C ASP A 56 73.92 64.31 1.34
N CYS A 57 73.74 63.43 2.36
CA CYS A 57 72.41 63.10 2.89
C CYS A 57 72.33 62.80 4.40
N GLY A 58 71.12 63.00 4.95
CA GLY A 58 70.79 62.76 6.35
C GLY A 58 71.35 63.82 7.31
N GLY A 59 71.14 63.62 8.62
CA GLY A 59 71.50 64.62 9.64
C GLY A 59 70.68 65.90 9.47
N ILE A 60 71.35 67.04 9.30
CA ILE A 60 70.67 68.33 9.06
C ILE A 60 70.31 68.57 7.58
N CYS A 61 70.70 67.68 6.67
CA CYS A 61 70.53 67.88 5.24
C CYS A 61 69.07 67.62 4.79
N PRO A 62 68.47 68.46 3.91
CA PRO A 62 67.11 68.23 3.41
C PRO A 62 67.00 66.94 2.58
N THR A 63 68.10 66.59 1.90
CA THR A 63 68.23 65.35 1.15
C THR A 63 68.29 64.18 2.14
N LYS A 64 67.21 63.42 2.22
CA LYS A 64 67.18 62.17 2.97
C LYS A 64 67.88 61.05 2.18
N CYS A 65 68.56 60.16 2.89
CA CYS A 65 69.23 59.01 2.33
C CYS A 65 68.23 57.93 1.86
N ALA A 66 68.56 57.27 0.75
CA ALA A 66 67.77 56.18 0.18
C ALA A 66 67.93 54.85 0.97
N GLU A 67 67.17 53.83 0.58
CA GLU A 67 67.24 52.49 1.16
C GLU A 67 68.67 51.90 1.15
N ALA A 68 68.96 51.09 2.16
CA ALA A 68 70.27 50.52 2.49
C ALA A 68 71.42 51.52 2.75
N LYS A 69 71.22 52.84 2.67
CA LYS A 69 72.24 53.83 3.09
C LYS A 69 72.34 53.94 4.62
N PRO A 70 73.53 54.29 5.16
CA PRO A 70 73.73 54.51 6.59
C PRO A 70 72.90 55.65 7.17
N CYS A 71 72.39 55.44 8.38
CA CYS A 71 71.53 56.37 9.12
C CYS A 71 71.82 56.31 10.63
N LYS A 72 71.34 57.31 11.38
CA LYS A 72 71.37 57.34 12.86
C LYS A 72 69.99 57.51 13.48
N VAL A 73 69.05 58.12 12.76
CA VAL A 73 67.67 58.35 13.18
C VAL A 73 66.74 58.19 11.98
N GLY A 74 65.47 57.85 12.22
CA GLY A 74 64.49 57.65 11.13
C GLY A 74 64.33 58.86 10.20
N SER A 75 64.55 60.09 10.69
CA SER A 75 64.52 61.30 9.88
C SER A 75 65.55 61.33 8.75
N ASP A 76 66.66 60.60 8.88
CA ASP A 76 67.71 60.51 7.86
C ASP A 76 67.24 59.76 6.60
N CYS A 77 66.25 58.87 6.73
CA CYS A 77 65.80 57.96 5.69
C CYS A 77 64.57 58.50 4.94
N VAL A 78 64.54 58.36 3.60
CA VAL A 78 63.42 58.81 2.75
C VAL A 78 62.08 58.26 3.24
N ASN A 79 62.04 56.98 3.63
CA ASN A 79 60.86 56.29 4.15
C ASN A 79 60.63 56.46 5.66
N GLY A 80 61.49 57.19 6.37
CA GLY A 80 61.36 57.44 7.80
C GLY A 80 61.90 56.36 8.74
N VAL A 81 62.40 55.22 8.22
CA VAL A 81 62.78 54.05 9.03
C VAL A 81 64.29 53.80 8.96
N CYS A 82 64.95 53.94 10.11
CA CYS A 82 66.37 53.63 10.31
C CYS A 82 66.50 52.49 11.32
N GLY A 83 67.26 51.44 11.01
CA GLY A 83 67.46 50.31 11.92
C GLY A 83 68.44 49.27 11.38
N VAL A 84 68.36 48.05 11.89
CA VAL A 84 69.11 46.89 11.38
C VAL A 84 68.15 45.83 10.83
N LEU A 85 68.55 45.15 9.76
CA LEU A 85 67.78 44.03 9.22
C LEU A 85 67.82 42.86 10.22
N ALA A 86 66.64 42.39 10.65
CA ALA A 86 66.45 41.39 11.71
C ALA A 86 66.79 39.95 11.26
N ALA A 87 68.04 39.71 10.83
CA ALA A 87 68.46 38.50 10.12
C ALA A 87 69.62 37.73 10.79
N THR A 88 69.99 38.06 12.04
CA THR A 88 71.21 37.53 12.68
C THR A 88 71.06 37.15 14.17
N ILE A 89 69.89 36.66 14.59
CA ILE A 89 69.74 35.89 15.84
C ILE A 89 68.95 34.62 15.51
N ASP A 90 69.54 33.47 15.79
CA ASP A 90 69.01 32.13 15.48
C ASP A 90 68.62 31.40 16.78
N ALA A 91 67.63 30.50 16.66
CA ALA A 91 66.75 29.91 17.67
C ALA A 91 67.36 29.38 18.99
N GLY A 92 66.51 29.27 20.04
CA GLY A 92 66.95 28.80 21.37
C GLY A 92 65.97 28.11 22.33
N ALA A 93 64.65 28.00 22.07
CA ALA A 93 63.72 27.30 23.00
C ALA A 93 62.43 26.76 22.36
N GLU A 94 62.00 25.56 22.76
CA GLU A 94 60.66 25.00 22.48
C GLU A 94 59.77 25.03 23.75
N PRO A 95 58.44 24.90 23.60
CA PRO A 95 57.55 25.69 22.76
C PRO A 95 56.77 26.64 23.69
N GLY A 96 57.51 27.44 24.46
CA GLY A 96 57.00 28.12 25.66
C GLY A 96 57.56 29.53 25.83
N GLY A 97 57.09 30.45 24.98
CA GLY A 97 57.38 31.88 25.05
C GLY A 97 58.58 32.31 24.22
N GLU A 98 58.34 33.14 23.21
CA GLU A 98 59.38 33.96 22.58
C GLU A 98 58.88 35.40 22.46
N THR A 99 59.79 36.34 22.69
CA THR A 99 59.51 37.78 22.76
C THR A 99 59.60 38.43 21.39
N THR A 100 58.50 39.02 20.90
CA THR A 100 58.60 40.10 19.91
C THR A 100 59.13 41.35 20.61
N VAL A 101 60.46 41.53 20.57
CA VAL A 101 61.08 42.80 20.95
C VAL A 101 60.58 43.92 20.04
N ASP A 102 60.24 45.05 20.64
CA ASP A 102 59.91 46.29 19.93
C ASP A 102 61.13 46.77 19.13
N ALA A 103 60.92 47.11 17.86
CA ALA A 103 61.94 47.68 16.98
C ALA A 103 62.48 49.04 17.49
N GLY A 104 61.76 49.70 18.40
CA GLY A 104 62.07 51.02 18.96
C GLY A 104 63.29 51.14 19.89
N THR A 105 64.16 50.13 20.05
CA THR A 105 65.30 50.18 21.00
C THR A 105 66.68 49.82 20.45
N VAL A 106 66.89 49.83 19.12
CA VAL A 106 68.25 49.78 18.55
C VAL A 106 68.86 51.18 18.53
N ASP A 107 69.86 51.43 19.40
CA ASP A 107 70.61 52.69 19.43
C ASP A 107 71.62 52.78 18.26
N CYS A 108 71.15 53.36 17.16
CA CYS A 108 71.94 53.67 15.97
C CYS A 108 72.99 54.79 16.17
N SER A 109 73.16 55.32 17.39
CA SER A 109 74.32 56.16 17.73
C SER A 109 75.59 55.34 17.99
N THR A 110 75.44 54.07 18.41
CA THR A 110 76.53 53.14 18.72
C THR A 110 76.60 51.92 17.79
N THR A 111 75.51 51.59 17.09
CA THR A 111 75.41 50.45 16.16
C THR A 111 75.22 50.92 14.71
N ALA A 112 75.75 50.18 13.73
CA ALA A 112 75.65 50.53 12.31
C ALA A 112 74.27 50.18 11.73
N CYS A 113 73.41 51.20 11.57
CA CYS A 113 72.06 51.08 11.02
C CYS A 113 71.97 51.57 9.56
N THR A 114 70.96 51.08 8.83
CA THR A 114 70.62 51.50 7.46
C THR A 114 69.12 51.69 7.27
N CYS A 115 68.74 52.38 6.19
CA CYS A 115 67.34 52.60 5.84
C CYS A 115 66.67 51.31 5.30
N LEU A 116 65.56 50.87 5.90
CA LEU A 116 64.95 49.54 5.67
C LEU A 116 63.78 49.58 4.66
N PRO A 117 63.53 48.53 3.86
CA PRO A 117 62.40 48.48 2.92
C PRO A 117 61.07 48.06 3.61
N PRO A 118 59.90 48.49 3.10
CA PRO A 118 58.58 48.17 3.66
C PRO A 118 58.11 46.73 3.35
N ALA A 119 57.46 46.06 4.33
CA ALA A 119 56.90 44.72 4.15
C ALA A 119 55.71 44.46 5.08
N GLY A 120 54.53 44.19 4.50
CA GLY A 120 53.20 44.16 5.17
C GLY A 120 52.95 43.02 6.18
N LYS A 121 53.79 42.92 7.20
CA LYS A 121 53.59 42.36 8.55
C LYS A 121 54.48 43.09 9.56
N ASP A 122 54.73 44.39 9.35
CA ASP A 122 55.60 45.22 10.19
C ASP A 122 54.82 45.98 11.28
N GLY A 123 53.49 45.81 11.35
CA GLY A 123 52.63 46.41 12.37
C GLY A 123 52.21 47.84 12.07
N VAL A 124 52.57 48.37 10.89
CA VAL A 124 52.32 49.76 10.51
C VAL A 124 51.68 49.82 9.13
N LYS A 125 50.45 50.34 9.02
CA LYS A 125 49.74 50.50 7.74
C LYS A 125 50.56 51.35 6.76
N ASN A 126 51.27 50.69 5.85
CA ASN A 126 52.17 51.30 4.88
C ASN A 126 52.03 50.64 3.50
N GLY A 127 52.86 51.03 2.52
CA GLY A 127 52.73 50.53 1.15
C GLY A 127 51.35 50.80 0.52
N ASP A 128 50.72 49.77 -0.04
CA ASP A 128 49.40 49.83 -0.69
C ASP A 128 48.22 49.33 0.18
N GLU A 129 48.48 49.00 1.44
CA GLU A 129 47.52 48.39 2.38
C GLU A 129 46.23 49.20 2.62
N THR A 130 45.17 48.51 3.05
CA THR A 130 43.86 49.12 3.33
C THR A 130 43.47 49.12 4.79
N ASP A 131 44.02 48.22 5.61
CA ASP A 131 44.12 48.33 7.07
C ASP A 131 45.52 47.85 7.49
N VAL A 132 45.89 47.95 8.77
CA VAL A 132 47.23 47.54 9.25
C VAL A 132 47.48 46.05 8.93
N ASP A 133 48.57 45.77 8.20
CA ASP A 133 49.02 44.44 7.75
C ASP A 133 48.00 43.69 6.85
N CYS A 134 47.03 44.39 6.23
CA CYS A 134 46.04 43.74 5.34
C CYS A 134 45.49 44.60 4.19
N GLY A 135 45.05 43.90 3.13
CA GLY A 135 44.49 44.48 1.91
C GLY A 135 45.53 45.01 0.92
N GLY A 136 45.08 45.58 -0.19
CA GLY A 136 45.96 45.91 -1.31
C GLY A 136 46.42 44.66 -2.07
N THR A 137 47.55 44.77 -2.77
CA THR A 137 48.03 43.76 -3.73
C THR A 137 49.05 42.78 -3.16
N LYS A 138 49.60 43.04 -1.96
CA LYS A 138 50.71 42.26 -1.38
C LYS A 138 50.47 41.71 0.02
N ALA A 139 49.60 42.33 0.83
CA ALA A 139 49.27 41.84 2.16
C ALA A 139 48.15 40.78 2.11
N THR A 140 47.90 40.11 3.24
CA THR A 140 46.76 39.18 3.38
C THR A 140 45.42 39.92 3.33
N LYS A 141 44.34 39.23 2.92
CA LYS A 141 42.99 39.81 2.91
C LYS A 141 42.52 40.20 4.32
N CYS A 142 41.84 41.34 4.42
CA CYS A 142 41.24 41.87 5.64
C CYS A 142 39.96 41.11 6.04
N SER A 143 39.76 40.91 7.34
CA SER A 143 38.56 40.31 7.93
C SER A 143 37.36 41.26 7.96
N PHE A 144 36.18 40.77 8.35
CA PHE A 144 35.00 41.62 8.63
C PHE A 144 35.35 42.79 9.58
N GLY A 145 34.79 43.97 9.31
CA GLY A 145 34.99 45.17 10.15
C GLY A 145 36.33 45.88 9.97
N LYS A 146 37.26 45.36 9.15
CA LYS A 146 38.52 46.01 8.78
C LYS A 146 38.36 46.91 7.55
N GLN A 147 39.24 47.92 7.41
CA GLN A 147 39.19 48.88 6.31
C GLN A 147 39.60 48.28 4.96
N CYS A 148 38.90 48.71 3.91
CA CYS A 148 39.08 48.27 2.53
C CYS A 148 38.86 49.43 1.55
N LYS A 149 39.37 49.28 0.33
CA LYS A 149 39.12 50.18 -0.81
C LYS A 149 38.31 49.46 -1.90
N VAL A 150 38.49 48.15 -2.04
CA VAL A 150 37.82 47.29 -3.03
C VAL A 150 37.41 45.94 -2.43
N ALA A 151 36.43 45.29 -3.05
CA ALA A 151 35.98 43.93 -2.74
C ALA A 151 37.11 42.90 -2.57
N ALA A 152 38.18 43.03 -3.37
CA ALA A 152 39.32 42.12 -3.34
C ALA A 152 40.13 42.18 -2.03
N ASP A 153 40.16 43.32 -1.34
CA ASP A 153 40.85 43.47 -0.04
C ASP A 153 40.23 42.59 1.03
N CYS A 154 38.93 42.30 0.92
CA CYS A 154 38.14 41.62 1.95
C CYS A 154 38.13 40.10 1.78
N ALA A 155 38.17 39.38 2.90
CA ALA A 155 37.98 37.94 2.97
C ALA A 155 36.58 37.54 2.46
N SER A 156 35.54 38.29 2.84
CA SER A 156 34.15 38.14 2.39
C SER A 156 33.90 38.52 0.93
N GLY A 157 34.85 39.18 0.26
CA GLY A 157 34.69 39.65 -1.12
C GLY A 157 33.74 40.84 -1.29
N ASP A 158 33.27 41.48 -0.20
CA ASP A 158 32.45 42.70 -0.27
C ASP A 158 33.02 43.82 0.61
N CYS A 159 33.13 45.00 0.01
CA CYS A 159 33.69 46.21 0.61
C CYS A 159 32.72 47.36 0.39
N GLN A 160 31.97 47.74 1.44
CA GLN A 160 31.01 48.85 1.38
C GLN A 160 31.30 49.85 2.51
N GLY A 161 31.13 51.14 2.23
CA GLY A 161 31.48 52.20 3.20
C GLY A 161 32.96 52.19 3.63
N GLY A 162 33.86 51.65 2.81
CA GLY A 162 35.28 51.50 3.14
C GLY A 162 35.59 50.45 4.21
N THR A 163 34.63 49.57 4.53
CA THR A 163 34.78 48.50 5.55
C THR A 163 34.31 47.16 4.99
N CYS A 164 35.04 46.08 5.30
CA CYS A 164 34.69 44.74 4.85
C CYS A 164 33.37 44.25 5.48
N GLN A 165 32.42 43.86 4.62
CA GLN A 165 31.06 43.50 5.02
C GLN A 165 30.89 42.02 5.35
N ALA A 166 29.79 41.73 6.04
CA ALA A 166 29.27 40.41 6.38
C ALA A 166 28.81 39.65 5.13
N SER A 167 29.06 38.34 5.05
CA SER A 167 28.69 37.50 3.89
C SER A 167 27.67 36.43 4.31
N VAL A 168 26.51 36.43 3.67
CA VAL A 168 25.33 35.58 3.98
C VAL A 168 25.46 34.09 3.62
N SER A 169 26.70 33.58 3.60
CA SER A 169 27.08 32.21 3.20
C SER A 169 28.55 31.88 3.49
N ASP A 170 29.20 32.55 4.47
CA ASP A 170 30.61 32.32 4.80
C ASP A 170 30.87 31.22 5.86
N GLY A 171 29.82 30.61 6.40
CA GLY A 171 29.91 29.56 7.43
C GLY A 171 30.04 30.11 8.85
N THR A 172 29.98 31.43 9.04
CA THR A 172 29.98 32.07 10.37
C THR A 172 28.77 32.99 10.52
N ARG A 173 28.04 32.84 11.63
CA ARG A 173 26.90 33.72 11.92
C ARG A 173 27.38 35.16 12.13
N ASN A 174 27.16 36.02 11.14
CA ASN A 174 27.52 37.43 11.19
C ASN A 174 26.43 38.32 10.57
N GLY A 175 26.64 39.64 10.50
CA GLY A 175 25.60 40.58 10.04
C GLY A 175 24.33 40.57 10.90
N ASP A 176 23.16 40.54 10.26
CA ASP A 176 21.83 40.49 10.88
C ASP A 176 21.23 39.08 11.02
N GLU A 177 22.03 38.04 10.81
CA GLU A 177 21.60 36.64 10.79
C GLU A 177 21.06 36.11 12.12
N THR A 178 20.06 35.23 12.05
CA THR A 178 19.44 34.60 13.23
C THR A 178 19.95 33.20 13.54
N ASP A 179 20.60 32.53 12.58
CA ASP A 179 21.53 31.42 12.77
C ASP A 179 22.62 31.44 11.68
N ILE A 180 23.62 30.55 11.74
CA ILE A 180 24.71 30.52 10.74
C ILE A 180 24.15 30.42 9.30
N ASP A 181 24.50 31.40 8.46
CA ASP A 181 24.11 31.58 7.05
C ASP A 181 22.60 31.74 6.81
N CYS A 182 21.79 32.09 7.83
CA CYS A 182 20.34 32.18 7.68
C CYS A 182 19.60 33.16 8.62
N GLY A 183 18.43 33.61 8.15
CA GLY A 183 17.51 34.51 8.85
C GLY A 183 17.92 35.99 8.80
N GLY A 184 17.15 36.83 9.47
CA GLY A 184 17.29 38.29 9.33
C GLY A 184 16.71 38.79 8.01
N THR A 185 17.23 39.90 7.51
CA THR A 185 16.70 40.60 6.33
C THR A 185 17.44 40.30 5.02
N LYS A 186 18.65 39.73 5.10
CA LYS A 186 19.53 39.53 3.93
C LYS A 186 19.86 38.07 3.62
N ALA A 187 19.96 37.20 4.61
CA ALA A 187 20.29 35.79 4.40
C ALA A 187 19.05 34.96 4.02
N THR A 188 19.26 33.70 3.62
CA THR A 188 18.14 32.80 3.28
C THR A 188 17.35 32.41 4.54
N LYS A 189 16.08 32.03 4.39
CA LYS A 189 15.25 31.61 5.53
C LYS A 189 15.80 30.34 6.20
N CYS A 190 15.94 30.38 7.51
CA CYS A 190 16.38 29.28 8.34
C CYS A 190 15.42 28.07 8.28
N ALA A 191 15.99 26.87 8.10
CA ALA A 191 15.27 25.61 8.13
C ALA A 191 14.80 25.23 9.56
N PRO A 192 13.85 24.29 9.72
CA PRO A 192 13.42 23.80 11.04
C PRO A 192 14.59 23.32 11.91
N GLY A 193 14.52 23.62 13.21
CA GLY A 193 15.59 23.35 14.18
C GLY A 193 16.71 24.39 14.24
N ARG A 194 16.79 25.35 13.29
CA ARG A 194 17.72 26.50 13.34
C ARG A 194 17.16 27.64 14.19
N ARG A 195 18.04 28.55 14.60
CA ARG A 195 17.70 29.70 15.48
C ARG A 195 17.04 30.85 14.72
N CYS A 196 16.11 31.52 15.40
CA CYS A 196 15.33 32.64 14.88
C CYS A 196 15.08 33.71 15.95
N LEU A 197 14.61 34.89 15.51
CA LEU A 197 14.11 35.97 16.36
C LEU A 197 12.63 36.31 16.05
N VAL A 198 12.20 36.11 14.81
CA VAL A 198 10.83 36.32 14.32
C VAL A 198 10.39 35.22 13.36
N ALA A 199 9.08 35.04 13.22
CA ALA A 199 8.42 34.17 12.23
C ALA A 199 9.01 34.27 10.80
N ALA A 200 9.36 35.50 10.37
CA ALA A 200 9.88 35.76 9.04
C ALA A 200 11.23 35.08 8.76
N ASP A 201 12.07 34.85 9.78
CA ASP A 201 13.38 34.21 9.64
C ASP A 201 13.26 32.75 9.16
N CYS A 202 12.13 32.10 9.44
CA CYS A 202 11.96 30.66 9.31
C CYS A 202 11.32 30.28 7.97
N SER A 203 11.76 29.15 7.39
CA SER A 203 11.23 28.63 6.13
C SER A 203 9.76 28.20 6.27
N GLY A 204 9.39 27.64 7.42
CA GLY A 204 8.00 27.28 7.77
C GLY A 204 7.15 28.45 8.28
N GLY A 205 7.74 29.62 8.55
CA GLY A 205 7.00 30.79 9.03
C GLY A 205 6.72 30.86 10.54
N ASP A 206 7.11 29.86 11.34
CA ASP A 206 6.99 29.91 12.81
C ASP A 206 8.36 29.93 13.54
N CYS A 207 8.41 30.65 14.66
CA CYS A 207 9.58 30.89 15.51
C CYS A 207 9.27 30.74 17.01
N VAL A 208 8.64 29.63 17.44
CA VAL A 208 8.46 29.34 18.87
C VAL A 208 9.82 29.14 19.57
N GLY A 209 10.00 29.77 20.74
CA GLY A 209 11.16 29.53 21.61
C GLY A 209 12.53 29.99 21.06
N LYS A 210 12.54 30.84 20.01
CA LYS A 210 13.74 31.25 19.23
C LYS A 210 14.35 30.13 18.38
N ILE A 211 13.56 29.10 18.05
CA ILE A 211 13.92 28.04 17.09
C ILE A 211 12.81 27.92 16.06
N CYS A 212 13.18 27.79 14.78
CA CYS A 212 12.24 27.55 13.70
C CYS A 212 11.58 26.18 13.88
N GLN A 213 10.25 26.15 13.98
CA GLN A 213 9.53 24.88 14.11
C GLN A 213 9.41 24.18 12.76
N VAL A 214 9.02 22.90 12.81
CA VAL A 214 8.47 22.22 11.63
C VAL A 214 7.04 22.72 11.47
N ALA A 215 6.75 23.36 10.34
CA ALA A 215 5.39 23.75 9.98
C ALA A 215 4.50 22.51 9.83
N THR A 216 3.31 22.53 10.44
CA THR A 216 2.34 21.42 10.44
C THR A 216 0.92 21.94 10.43
N HIS A 217 -0.02 21.21 9.81
CA HIS A 217 -1.45 21.55 9.73
C HIS A 217 -2.24 21.45 11.05
N THR A 218 -1.57 21.73 12.19
CA THR A 218 -2.07 21.75 13.58
C THR A 218 -1.23 22.65 14.51
N ASP A 219 -0.48 23.64 14.00
CA ASP A 219 0.40 24.51 14.81
C ASP A 219 -0.21 25.86 15.24
N GLY A 220 -1.40 26.20 14.74
CA GLY A 220 -2.17 27.40 15.08
C GLY A 220 -1.89 28.61 14.19
N ILE A 221 -1.02 28.48 13.18
CA ILE A 221 -0.53 29.60 12.36
C ILE A 221 -0.74 29.28 10.89
N LYS A 222 -1.58 30.06 10.19
CA LYS A 222 -1.81 29.90 8.75
C LYS A 222 -0.50 29.91 7.95
N ASN A 223 -0.03 28.75 7.53
CA ASN A 223 1.26 28.57 6.87
C ASN A 223 1.17 27.56 5.69
N LEU A 224 2.32 27.13 5.15
CA LEU A 224 2.42 26.20 4.00
C LEU A 224 1.42 26.48 2.85
N ASP A 225 0.45 25.58 2.65
CA ASP A 225 -0.57 25.60 1.60
C ASP A 225 -1.99 25.93 2.12
N GLU A 226 -2.11 26.27 3.40
CA GLU A 226 -3.38 26.43 4.11
C GLU A 226 -4.22 27.62 3.63
N THR A 227 -5.55 27.51 3.78
CA THR A 227 -6.50 28.57 3.41
C THR A 227 -7.12 29.29 4.60
N ASP A 228 -7.10 28.69 5.78
CA ASP A 228 -7.20 29.35 7.09
C ASP A 228 -6.25 28.64 8.07
N ALA A 229 -6.03 29.17 9.27
CA ALA A 229 -5.09 28.54 10.22
C ALA A 229 -5.50 27.09 10.54
N ASP A 230 -4.53 26.17 10.47
CA ASP A 230 -4.69 24.72 10.64
C ASP A 230 -5.63 24.05 9.63
N CYS A 231 -5.98 24.65 8.47
CA CYS A 231 -6.92 24.01 7.55
C CYS A 231 -6.87 24.44 6.07
N GLY A 232 -7.31 23.50 5.23
CA GLY A 232 -7.45 23.68 3.79
C GLY A 232 -6.13 23.52 3.01
N GLY A 233 -6.17 23.71 1.70
CA GLY A 233 -5.04 23.42 0.82
C GLY A 233 -5.16 22.07 0.11
N VAL A 234 -4.02 21.41 -0.12
CA VAL A 234 -3.94 20.11 -0.81
C VAL A 234 -3.78 18.92 0.14
N ASP A 235 -3.39 19.14 1.41
CA ASP A 235 -3.30 18.07 2.41
C ASP A 235 -4.70 17.69 2.97
N PRO A 236 -5.03 16.40 3.11
CA PRO A 236 -6.34 15.96 3.60
C PRO A 236 -6.55 16.03 5.12
N ILE A 237 -5.54 16.33 5.95
CA ILE A 237 -5.60 16.15 7.42
C ILE A 237 -6.70 16.98 8.10
N THR A 238 -6.78 18.29 7.83
CA THR A 238 -7.76 19.19 8.46
C THR A 238 -8.48 20.07 7.43
N ARG A 239 -9.81 20.14 7.53
CA ARG A 239 -10.66 20.94 6.62
C ARG A 239 -11.39 22.06 7.36
N CYS A 240 -11.47 23.22 6.73
CA CYS A 240 -12.00 24.43 7.30
C CYS A 240 -13.50 24.35 7.57
N ALA A 241 -13.92 24.79 8.77
CA ALA A 241 -15.31 24.88 9.19
C ALA A 241 -16.03 26.09 8.56
N VAL A 242 -17.34 26.20 8.78
CA VAL A 242 -18.15 27.30 8.24
C VAL A 242 -17.62 28.66 8.73
N ASN A 243 -17.52 29.64 7.82
CA ASN A 243 -16.92 30.97 7.97
C ASN A 243 -15.38 31.05 8.04
N GLN A 244 -14.65 29.93 8.05
CA GLN A 244 -13.19 29.93 7.85
C GLN A 244 -12.81 30.12 6.38
N GLY A 245 -11.57 30.55 6.14
CA GLY A 245 -11.01 30.91 4.83
C GLY A 245 -10.85 29.73 3.85
N CYS A 246 -11.14 29.98 2.57
CA CYS A 246 -10.98 29.01 1.48
C CYS A 246 -10.64 29.68 0.14
N LEU A 247 -10.04 28.90 -0.76
CA LEU A 247 -9.77 29.28 -2.15
C LEU A 247 -10.44 28.30 -3.14
N VAL A 248 -10.58 27.03 -2.75
CA VAL A 248 -11.19 25.96 -3.54
C VAL A 248 -12.17 25.14 -2.71
N ARG A 249 -13.06 24.42 -3.39
CA ARG A 249 -14.12 23.63 -2.72
C ARG A 249 -13.59 22.52 -1.81
N THR A 250 -12.35 22.06 -1.99
CA THR A 250 -11.76 20.97 -1.19
C THR A 250 -11.37 21.39 0.21
N ASP A 251 -11.03 22.67 0.42
CA ASP A 251 -10.55 23.23 1.68
C ASP A 251 -11.56 23.04 2.81
N CYS A 252 -12.84 23.15 2.48
CA CYS A 252 -13.94 23.17 3.43
C CYS A 252 -14.37 21.78 3.86
N ALA A 253 -14.70 21.62 5.15
CA ALA A 253 -15.35 20.42 5.69
C ALA A 253 -16.72 20.19 5.02
N THR A 254 -17.42 21.29 4.71
CA THR A 254 -18.67 21.33 3.93
C THR A 254 -18.48 21.06 2.43
N LYS A 255 -17.24 20.94 1.96
CA LYS A 255 -16.85 20.88 0.54
C LYS A 255 -17.35 22.06 -0.30
N SER A 256 -17.68 23.18 0.33
CA SER A 256 -18.39 24.30 -0.30
C SER A 256 -17.74 25.65 0.07
N CYS A 257 -16.97 26.20 -0.87
CA CYS A 257 -16.30 27.49 -0.76
C CYS A 257 -17.09 28.57 -1.51
N ASP A 258 -17.37 29.69 -0.86
CA ASP A 258 -17.72 30.94 -1.54
C ASP A 258 -16.42 31.62 -1.99
N THR A 259 -16.19 31.68 -3.30
CA THR A 259 -14.97 32.26 -3.90
C THR A 259 -14.99 33.78 -4.00
N VAL A 260 -16.12 34.44 -3.71
CA VAL A 260 -16.26 35.90 -3.63
C VAL A 260 -16.01 36.38 -2.20
N ALA A 261 -16.57 35.68 -1.21
CA ALA A 261 -16.31 35.93 0.22
C ALA A 261 -15.01 35.27 0.73
N GLN A 262 -14.40 34.38 -0.06
CA GLN A 262 -13.26 33.52 0.29
C GLN A 262 -13.49 32.72 1.59
N LYS A 263 -14.71 32.21 1.78
CA LYS A 263 -15.14 31.54 3.01
C LYS A 263 -15.95 30.27 2.79
N CYS A 264 -15.74 29.29 3.66
CA CYS A 264 -16.52 28.06 3.66
C CYS A 264 -17.97 28.34 4.08
N ARG A 265 -18.93 28.00 3.22
CA ARG A 265 -20.36 28.13 3.50
C ARG A 265 -20.95 26.82 4.02
N GLN A 266 -22.03 26.94 4.80
CA GLN A 266 -22.85 25.79 5.18
C GLN A 266 -23.61 25.28 3.93
N PRO A 267 -23.76 23.95 3.74
CA PRO A 267 -24.56 23.43 2.65
C PRO A 267 -26.05 23.51 2.99
N ALA A 268 -26.84 24.00 2.04
CA ALA A 268 -28.05 23.34 1.56
C ALA A 268 -29.05 22.78 2.60
N ILE A 269 -29.26 23.48 3.71
CA ILE A 269 -30.36 23.24 4.67
C ILE A 269 -30.79 24.61 5.23
N ASN A 270 -31.56 25.36 4.46
CA ASN A 270 -32.07 26.69 4.80
C ASN A 270 -33.60 26.85 4.62
N GLY A 271 -34.30 25.85 4.08
CA GLY A 271 -35.74 25.84 3.85
C GLY A 271 -36.17 26.49 2.52
N MET A 272 -35.24 26.72 1.60
CA MET A 272 -35.47 27.24 0.24
C MET A 272 -34.87 26.28 -0.81
N GLN A 273 -35.01 26.62 -2.09
CA GLN A 273 -34.27 25.98 -3.16
C GLN A 273 -33.32 27.01 -3.77
N ASP A 274 -32.02 26.92 -3.52
CA ASP A 274 -31.02 27.84 -4.05
C ASP A 274 -29.70 27.17 -4.49
N GLY A 275 -28.77 27.97 -5.04
CA GLY A 275 -27.49 27.48 -5.55
C GLY A 275 -27.62 26.45 -6.67
N ASP A 276 -27.18 25.23 -6.39
CA ASP A 276 -27.17 24.06 -7.28
C ASP A 276 -28.23 22.99 -6.93
N GLU A 277 -29.14 23.29 -6.01
CA GLU A 277 -30.20 22.39 -5.54
C GLU A 277 -31.29 22.10 -6.58
N THR A 278 -31.79 20.87 -6.62
CA THR A 278 -32.88 20.46 -7.52
C THR A 278 -34.23 20.31 -6.83
N GLY A 279 -34.24 20.25 -5.50
CA GLY A 279 -35.40 20.48 -4.64
C GLY A 279 -35.01 21.28 -3.40
N VAL A 280 -35.97 21.66 -2.57
CA VAL A 280 -35.69 22.39 -1.32
C VAL A 280 -34.74 21.60 -0.44
N ASP A 281 -33.61 22.20 -0.06
CA ASP A 281 -32.54 21.60 0.75
C ASP A 281 -31.95 20.28 0.18
N CYS A 282 -32.07 20.00 -1.13
CA CYS A 282 -31.63 18.72 -1.70
C CYS A 282 -31.28 18.71 -3.21
N GLY A 283 -30.49 17.71 -3.60
CA GLY A 283 -30.08 17.43 -4.98
C GLY A 283 -28.94 18.33 -5.47
N GLY A 284 -28.30 17.96 -6.59
CA GLY A 284 -27.06 18.60 -7.03
C GLY A 284 -25.85 18.27 -6.13
N PRO A 285 -24.64 18.74 -6.49
CA PRO A 285 -23.40 18.33 -5.84
C PRO A 285 -23.12 18.96 -4.45
N SER A 286 -23.86 19.99 -4.02
CA SER A 286 -23.67 20.65 -2.72
C SER A 286 -24.66 20.25 -1.62
N ALA A 287 -25.69 19.46 -1.93
CA ALA A 287 -26.79 19.11 -1.03
C ALA A 287 -26.88 17.58 -0.79
N PRO A 288 -27.63 17.09 0.22
CA PRO A 288 -28.00 15.68 0.30
C PRO A 288 -28.91 15.28 -0.88
N PRO A 289 -28.96 14.00 -1.29
CA PRO A 289 -29.90 13.56 -2.31
C PRO A 289 -31.36 13.76 -1.88
N CYS A 290 -32.22 14.04 -2.84
CA CYS A 290 -33.64 14.26 -2.66
C CYS A 290 -34.42 12.95 -2.45
N ALA A 291 -35.41 13.01 -1.55
CA ALA A 291 -36.38 11.94 -1.35
C ALA A 291 -37.34 11.78 -2.54
N VAL A 292 -37.99 10.62 -2.64
CA VAL A 292 -38.99 10.31 -3.68
C VAL A 292 -40.11 11.36 -3.70
N GLY A 293 -40.43 11.86 -4.90
CA GLY A 293 -41.41 12.91 -5.16
C GLY A 293 -40.84 14.33 -5.27
N ILE A 294 -39.62 14.57 -4.81
CA ILE A 294 -38.95 15.89 -4.82
C ILE A 294 -38.20 16.10 -6.16
N GLY A 295 -37.87 17.35 -6.51
CA GLY A 295 -37.31 17.74 -7.81
C GLY A 295 -35.88 17.25 -8.09
N CYS A 296 -35.59 16.94 -9.36
CA CYS A 296 -34.30 16.42 -9.83
C CYS A 296 -33.98 16.84 -11.28
N LEU A 297 -32.70 16.76 -11.66
CA LEU A 297 -32.22 16.94 -13.04
C LEU A 297 -31.46 15.71 -13.56
N VAL A 298 -30.77 14.99 -12.68
CA VAL A 298 -30.04 13.75 -12.94
C VAL A 298 -30.30 12.72 -11.83
N GLY A 299 -30.03 11.44 -12.10
CA GLY A 299 -30.29 10.36 -11.14
C GLY A 299 -29.60 10.55 -9.78
N THR A 300 -28.37 11.06 -9.77
CA THR A 300 -27.59 11.31 -8.54
C THR A 300 -28.18 12.39 -7.62
N ASP A 301 -29.16 13.16 -8.10
CA ASP A 301 -29.89 14.12 -7.26
C ASP A 301 -30.88 13.43 -6.32
N CYS A 302 -31.09 12.11 -6.44
CA CYS A 302 -32.12 11.35 -5.73
C CYS A 302 -31.52 10.22 -4.87
N ASP A 303 -32.09 9.99 -3.67
CA ASP A 303 -31.76 8.83 -2.82
C ASP A 303 -31.99 7.50 -3.54
N SER A 304 -32.94 7.47 -4.48
CA SER A 304 -33.27 6.30 -5.31
C SER A 304 -32.33 6.09 -6.49
N LEU A 305 -31.44 7.05 -6.78
CA LEU A 305 -30.68 7.18 -8.03
C LEU A 305 -31.53 7.35 -9.32
N VAL A 306 -32.86 7.50 -9.20
CA VAL A 306 -33.79 7.56 -10.34
C VAL A 306 -34.50 8.92 -10.40
N CYS A 307 -34.06 9.78 -11.32
CA CYS A 307 -34.79 10.98 -11.70
C CYS A 307 -35.80 10.64 -12.81
N GLY A 308 -37.10 10.74 -12.51
CA GLY A 308 -38.17 10.38 -13.43
C GLY A 308 -38.42 11.44 -14.51
N ALA A 309 -39.13 11.05 -15.58
CA ALA A 309 -39.44 11.93 -16.71
C ALA A 309 -40.19 13.23 -16.34
N GLY A 310 -40.85 13.27 -15.18
CA GLY A 310 -41.47 14.46 -14.61
C GLY A 310 -40.50 15.43 -13.92
N LYS A 311 -39.18 15.19 -13.98
CA LYS A 311 -38.14 15.88 -13.19
C LYS A 311 -38.35 15.76 -11.67
N THR A 312 -38.83 14.60 -11.23
CA THR A 312 -38.97 14.26 -9.81
C THR A 312 -38.41 12.88 -9.50
N CYS A 313 -37.82 12.72 -8.32
CA CYS A 313 -37.24 11.48 -7.86
C CYS A 313 -38.30 10.39 -7.79
N SER A 314 -38.09 9.29 -8.51
CA SER A 314 -39.00 8.15 -8.55
C SER A 314 -38.57 7.09 -7.55
N ALA A 315 -39.50 6.22 -7.12
CA ALA A 315 -39.15 5.09 -6.27
C ALA A 315 -38.26 4.08 -7.02
N PRO A 316 -37.32 3.39 -6.33
CA PRO A 316 -36.60 2.24 -6.87
C PRO A 316 -37.52 1.17 -7.47
N THR A 317 -37.14 0.60 -8.61
CA THR A 317 -37.84 -0.54 -9.23
C THR A 317 -36.84 -1.52 -9.83
N GLY A 318 -37.12 -2.83 -9.77
CA GLY A 318 -36.24 -3.88 -10.31
C GLY A 318 -36.19 -3.99 -11.84
N SER A 319 -36.16 -2.85 -12.52
CA SER A 319 -36.00 -2.67 -13.97
C SER A 319 -35.70 -1.21 -14.36
N ASP A 320 -35.10 -0.41 -13.48
CA ASP A 320 -34.75 1.01 -13.73
C ASP A 320 -33.29 1.23 -14.21
N GLY A 321 -32.48 0.16 -14.24
CA GLY A 321 -31.10 0.18 -14.71
C GLY A 321 -30.09 0.65 -13.67
N GLN A 322 -30.50 0.89 -12.43
CA GLN A 322 -29.62 1.20 -11.31
C GLN A 322 -29.40 -0.02 -10.40
N LYS A 323 -28.53 0.15 -9.40
CA LYS A 323 -28.50 -0.67 -8.20
C LYS A 323 -28.90 0.22 -7.03
N ASN A 324 -30.17 0.14 -6.62
CA ASN A 324 -30.79 0.97 -5.60
C ASN A 324 -31.61 0.09 -4.63
N GLY A 325 -32.40 0.70 -3.75
CA GLY A 325 -33.26 -0.03 -2.81
C GLY A 325 -32.52 -1.08 -1.97
N ASP A 326 -33.05 -2.30 -1.89
CA ASP A 326 -32.40 -3.43 -1.22
C ASP A 326 -31.65 -4.38 -2.18
N GLU A 327 -31.37 -3.95 -3.41
CA GLU A 327 -30.84 -4.81 -4.47
C GLU A 327 -29.38 -5.24 -4.27
N SER A 328 -29.05 -6.36 -4.91
CA SER A 328 -27.77 -7.06 -4.79
C SER A 328 -26.91 -6.93 -6.04
N GLY A 329 -27.50 -7.01 -7.24
CA GLY A 329 -26.94 -6.52 -8.50
C GLY A 329 -27.62 -5.23 -8.96
N VAL A 330 -27.50 -4.93 -10.26
CA VAL A 330 -28.35 -3.96 -10.97
C VAL A 330 -29.62 -4.70 -11.38
N ASP A 331 -30.80 -4.12 -11.12
CA ASP A 331 -32.12 -4.70 -11.38
C ASP A 331 -32.28 -6.14 -10.84
N CYS A 332 -31.60 -6.52 -9.74
CA CYS A 332 -31.66 -7.91 -9.25
C CYS A 332 -31.33 -8.15 -7.77
N GLY A 333 -32.00 -9.17 -7.22
CA GLY A 333 -31.88 -9.59 -5.82
C GLY A 333 -32.58 -8.63 -4.85
N GLY A 334 -32.49 -8.91 -3.55
CA GLY A 334 -33.36 -8.26 -2.58
C GLY A 334 -34.82 -8.75 -2.69
N THR A 335 -35.75 -8.01 -2.07
CA THR A 335 -37.19 -8.30 -2.08
C THR A 335 -38.09 -7.06 -2.15
N THR A 336 -37.58 -5.84 -1.96
CA THR A 336 -38.42 -4.63 -1.86
C THR A 336 -38.67 -3.93 -3.19
N THR A 337 -37.72 -3.98 -4.15
CA THR A 337 -37.88 -3.39 -5.50
C THR A 337 -38.69 -4.28 -6.47
N GLY A 338 -39.03 -5.50 -6.05
CA GLY A 338 -39.71 -6.50 -6.88
C GLY A 338 -38.81 -7.17 -7.93
N ALA A 339 -37.49 -6.95 -7.87
CA ALA A 339 -36.53 -7.40 -8.87
C ALA A 339 -36.46 -8.92 -9.06
N PRO A 340 -36.11 -9.40 -10.28
CA PRO A 340 -35.78 -10.80 -10.51
C PRO A 340 -34.55 -11.24 -9.70
N ARG A 341 -34.39 -12.56 -9.50
CA ARG A 341 -33.18 -13.10 -8.89
C ARG A 341 -31.97 -12.99 -9.83
N CYS A 342 -30.84 -12.54 -9.28
CA CYS A 342 -29.59 -12.33 -9.99
C CYS A 342 -29.06 -13.60 -10.68
N ALA A 343 -28.51 -13.41 -11.89
CA ALA A 343 -27.77 -14.42 -12.62
C ALA A 343 -26.40 -14.74 -11.95
N ALA A 344 -25.79 -15.87 -12.33
CA ALA A 344 -24.48 -16.26 -11.80
C ALA A 344 -23.39 -15.22 -12.11
N GLY A 345 -22.46 -15.01 -11.18
CA GLY A 345 -21.38 -14.02 -11.25
C GLY A 345 -21.74 -12.60 -10.79
N VAL A 346 -23.03 -12.27 -10.69
CA VAL A 346 -23.53 -10.98 -10.17
C VAL A 346 -23.45 -10.96 -8.64
N SER A 347 -23.25 -9.80 -8.02
CA SER A 347 -23.10 -9.65 -6.56
C SER A 347 -24.35 -10.06 -5.77
N CYS A 348 -24.16 -10.52 -4.53
CA CYS A 348 -25.23 -10.98 -3.64
C CYS A 348 -24.94 -10.73 -2.15
N LYS A 349 -26.02 -10.58 -1.37
CA LYS A 349 -26.02 -10.46 0.10
C LYS A 349 -26.40 -11.79 0.74
N VAL A 350 -27.47 -12.43 0.23
CA VAL A 350 -28.06 -13.68 0.72
C VAL A 350 -28.28 -14.68 -0.42
N HIS A 351 -28.36 -15.98 -0.13
CA HIS A 351 -28.55 -16.98 -1.20
C HIS A 351 -29.86 -16.80 -2.00
N ALA A 352 -30.90 -16.23 -1.36
CA ALA A 352 -32.20 -15.97 -1.98
C ALA A 352 -32.17 -14.89 -3.09
N ASP A 353 -31.12 -14.06 -3.13
CA ASP A 353 -30.90 -13.08 -4.21
C ASP A 353 -30.65 -13.76 -5.57
N CYS A 354 -30.13 -14.99 -5.56
CA CYS A 354 -29.55 -15.65 -6.72
C CYS A 354 -30.52 -16.64 -7.38
N ALA A 355 -30.55 -16.69 -8.71
CA ALA A 355 -31.41 -17.61 -9.46
C ALA A 355 -31.11 -19.09 -9.13
N SER A 356 -29.85 -19.40 -8.85
CA SER A 356 -29.35 -20.69 -8.34
C SER A 356 -29.72 -20.98 -6.87
N ASN A 357 -30.35 -20.03 -6.17
CA ASN A 357 -30.47 -19.99 -4.71
C ASN A 357 -29.11 -20.24 -4.02
N GLY A 358 -28.04 -19.61 -4.49
CA GLY A 358 -26.68 -19.81 -3.96
C GLY A 358 -25.80 -18.57 -4.10
N CYS A 359 -25.66 -17.80 -3.03
CA CYS A 359 -24.65 -16.73 -2.91
C CYS A 359 -23.33 -17.31 -2.39
N SER A 360 -22.20 -17.02 -3.06
CA SER A 360 -20.86 -17.54 -2.75
C SER A 360 -20.18 -16.84 -1.57
N TYR A 361 -19.11 -17.47 -1.08
CA TYR A 361 -18.12 -16.88 -0.18
C TYR A 361 -17.58 -15.54 -0.73
N THR A 362 -17.22 -15.52 -2.01
CA THR A 362 -16.84 -14.33 -2.80
C THR A 362 -17.98 -13.31 -3.06
N LYS A 363 -19.15 -13.45 -2.40
CA LYS A 363 -20.33 -12.56 -2.49
C LYS A 363 -20.85 -12.36 -3.92
N LYS A 364 -20.77 -13.41 -4.73
CA LYS A 364 -21.35 -13.49 -6.08
C LYS A 364 -22.29 -14.68 -6.19
N CYS A 365 -23.30 -14.59 -7.03
CA CYS A 365 -24.21 -15.69 -7.27
C CYS A 365 -23.45 -16.86 -7.93
N ALA A 366 -23.43 -18.00 -7.24
CA ALA A 366 -22.82 -19.23 -7.72
C ALA A 366 -23.70 -19.90 -8.77
N THR A 367 -23.15 -20.86 -9.52
CA THR A 367 -23.85 -21.58 -10.59
C THR A 367 -24.94 -22.53 -10.10
N SER A 368 -24.78 -23.10 -8.90
CA SER A 368 -25.73 -24.03 -8.28
C SER A 368 -25.65 -23.96 -6.74
N PRO A 369 -26.67 -24.42 -5.99
CA PRO A 369 -26.80 -24.11 -4.55
C PRO A 369 -25.79 -24.78 -3.63
N SER A 370 -25.03 -25.80 -4.06
CA SER A 370 -23.92 -26.37 -3.28
C SER A 370 -22.65 -25.50 -3.24
N CYS A 371 -22.56 -24.53 -4.16
CA CYS A 371 -21.32 -23.84 -4.53
C CYS A 371 -21.11 -22.55 -3.75
N THR A 372 -21.55 -22.53 -2.49
CA THR A 372 -21.55 -21.33 -1.64
C THR A 372 -20.35 -21.27 -0.70
N GLU A 373 -19.83 -22.42 -0.29
CA GLU A 373 -18.61 -22.53 0.51
C GLU A 373 -17.37 -22.10 -0.27
N HIS A 374 -16.33 -21.69 0.45
CA HIS A 374 -15.01 -21.44 -0.13
C HIS A 374 -14.33 -22.77 -0.50
N PHE A 375 -13.88 -23.50 0.53
CA PHE A 375 -13.16 -24.75 0.40
C PHE A 375 -14.04 -25.88 -0.14
N GLY A 376 -13.67 -26.40 -1.30
CA GLY A 376 -14.46 -27.40 -2.04
C GLY A 376 -15.65 -26.81 -2.81
N GLY A 377 -15.94 -25.52 -2.69
CA GLY A 377 -17.00 -24.81 -3.43
C GLY A 377 -16.41 -23.91 -4.51
N ASP A 378 -16.18 -22.63 -4.18
CA ASP A 378 -15.58 -21.68 -5.13
C ASP A 378 -14.06 -21.87 -5.38
N THR A 379 -13.38 -22.70 -4.57
CA THR A 379 -12.03 -23.22 -4.84
C THR A 379 -11.89 -24.73 -4.55
N CYS A 380 -11.16 -25.46 -5.41
CA CYS A 380 -10.72 -26.83 -5.14
C CYS A 380 -9.45 -26.95 -4.27
N GLY A 381 -9.14 -25.92 -3.48
CA GLY A 381 -8.12 -25.97 -2.42
C GLY A 381 -6.69 -25.86 -2.93
N ALA A 382 -5.74 -25.53 -2.06
CA ALA A 382 -4.36 -25.22 -2.44
C ALA A 382 -3.65 -26.34 -3.25
N GLY A 383 -2.80 -25.95 -4.21
CA GLY A 383 -2.12 -26.85 -5.15
C GLY A 383 -2.53 -26.63 -6.62
N GLU A 384 -2.28 -27.63 -7.46
CA GLU A 384 -2.30 -27.51 -8.93
C GLU A 384 -3.69 -27.27 -9.57
N ALA A 385 -4.77 -27.40 -8.79
CA ALA A 385 -6.14 -27.07 -9.22
C ALA A 385 -6.81 -25.98 -8.34
N ALA A 386 -6.02 -25.20 -7.59
CA ALA A 386 -6.53 -24.28 -6.55
C ALA A 386 -7.35 -23.09 -7.07
N THR A 387 -7.06 -22.63 -8.29
CA THR A 387 -7.70 -21.46 -8.89
C THR A 387 -9.02 -21.78 -9.58
N GLU A 388 -9.44 -23.05 -9.59
CA GLU A 388 -10.69 -23.48 -10.21
C GLU A 388 -11.83 -23.70 -9.22
N ASN A 389 -13.03 -23.33 -9.67
CA ASN A 389 -14.29 -23.54 -9.00
C ASN A 389 -14.73 -25.03 -9.14
N CYS A 390 -15.01 -25.70 -8.02
CA CYS A 390 -15.37 -27.13 -8.00
C CYS A 390 -16.76 -27.45 -8.58
N CYS A 391 -17.53 -26.43 -8.92
CA CYS A 391 -18.80 -26.53 -9.62
C CYS A 391 -18.71 -26.20 -11.11
N SER A 392 -17.49 -26.02 -11.64
CA SER A 392 -17.28 -25.96 -13.08
C SER A 392 -17.85 -27.21 -13.76
N THR A 393 -18.55 -26.99 -14.87
CA THR A 393 -19.14 -28.04 -15.70
C THR A 393 -18.60 -27.93 -17.12
N ILE A 394 -18.47 -29.07 -17.79
CA ILE A 394 -18.00 -29.18 -19.16
C ILE A 394 -19.09 -29.89 -19.97
N SER A 395 -19.52 -29.23 -21.04
CA SER A 395 -20.44 -29.79 -22.03
C SER A 395 -19.80 -30.95 -22.79
N ILE A 396 -20.54 -32.06 -22.92
CA ILE A 396 -20.21 -33.17 -23.80
C ILE A 396 -21.33 -33.33 -24.83
N THR A 397 -20.99 -33.24 -26.12
CA THR A 397 -21.92 -33.52 -27.23
C THR A 397 -21.68 -34.94 -27.72
N ARG A 398 -22.66 -35.82 -27.50
CA ARG A 398 -22.66 -37.22 -27.94
C ARG A 398 -23.16 -37.35 -29.40
N PRO A 399 -22.87 -38.47 -30.09
CA PRO A 399 -23.51 -38.81 -31.36
C PRO A 399 -25.04 -38.67 -31.29
N GLY A 400 -25.65 -38.17 -32.37
CA GLY A 400 -27.04 -37.72 -32.36
C GLY A 400 -27.26 -36.28 -31.86
N ASN A 401 -26.18 -35.51 -31.68
CA ASN A 401 -26.18 -34.12 -31.19
C ASN A 401 -26.74 -33.95 -29.77
N ILE A 402 -26.69 -35.02 -28.96
CA ILE A 402 -27.18 -35.02 -27.58
C ILE A 402 -26.13 -34.37 -26.68
N THR A 403 -26.33 -33.09 -26.37
CA THR A 403 -25.45 -32.32 -25.48
C THR A 403 -25.96 -32.34 -24.05
N THR A 404 -25.09 -32.67 -23.11
CA THR A 404 -25.31 -32.59 -21.65
C THR A 404 -24.05 -32.09 -20.96
N LYS A 405 -24.16 -31.50 -19.77
CA LYS A 405 -23.01 -30.97 -19.01
C LYS A 405 -22.66 -31.91 -17.86
N LEU A 406 -21.41 -32.32 -17.73
CA LEU A 406 -20.93 -33.04 -16.55
C LEU A 406 -20.10 -32.11 -15.67
N GLY A 407 -20.11 -32.33 -14.35
CA GLY A 407 -19.13 -31.72 -13.45
C GLY A 407 -17.70 -32.04 -13.91
N LYS A 408 -16.88 -31.00 -14.12
CA LYS A 408 -15.44 -31.17 -14.42
C LYS A 408 -14.77 -31.99 -13.33
N PHE A 409 -15.18 -31.72 -12.09
CA PHE A 409 -14.70 -32.33 -10.86
C PHE A 409 -15.78 -33.20 -10.23
N ASN A 410 -15.35 -34.14 -9.39
CA ASN A 410 -16.21 -34.86 -8.47
C ASN A 410 -16.84 -33.95 -7.43
N VAL A 411 -17.94 -34.40 -6.82
CA VAL A 411 -18.54 -33.73 -5.67
C VAL A 411 -17.52 -33.73 -4.52
N THR A 412 -17.36 -32.58 -3.86
CA THR A 412 -16.46 -32.39 -2.73
C THR A 412 -17.19 -32.59 -1.40
N ALA A 413 -16.44 -32.88 -0.32
CA ALA A 413 -17.01 -32.98 1.00
C ALA A 413 -17.64 -31.64 1.47
N GLY A 414 -17.05 -30.50 1.07
CA GLY A 414 -17.60 -29.16 1.31
C GLY A 414 -18.98 -28.98 0.67
N ARG A 415 -19.12 -29.24 -0.64
CA ARG A 415 -20.41 -29.15 -1.35
C ARG A 415 -21.49 -30.05 -0.74
N MET A 416 -21.12 -31.26 -0.31
CA MET A 416 -22.06 -32.15 0.39
C MET A 416 -22.49 -31.57 1.74
N ARG A 417 -21.60 -30.93 2.51
CA ARG A 417 -22.02 -30.28 3.76
C ARG A 417 -22.95 -29.10 3.49
N THR A 418 -22.65 -28.27 2.48
CA THR A 418 -23.56 -27.20 2.02
C THR A 418 -24.98 -27.72 1.81
N PHE A 419 -25.12 -28.88 1.18
CA PHE A 419 -26.42 -29.51 0.98
C PHE A 419 -27.07 -29.93 2.29
N ILE A 420 -26.37 -30.72 3.12
CA ILE A 420 -26.91 -31.25 4.39
C ILE A 420 -27.31 -30.14 5.36
N GLU A 421 -26.50 -29.09 5.50
CA GLU A 421 -26.82 -27.93 6.35
C GLU A 421 -28.02 -27.17 5.80
N ARG A 422 -28.05 -26.87 4.50
CA ARG A 422 -29.14 -26.08 3.88
C ARG A 422 -30.48 -26.82 3.76
N VAL A 423 -30.50 -28.15 3.91
CA VAL A 423 -31.75 -28.93 4.05
C VAL A 423 -32.02 -29.39 5.48
N ASN A 424 -31.22 -28.94 6.46
CA ASN A 424 -31.27 -29.35 7.87
C ASN A 424 -31.27 -30.89 8.05
N GLY A 425 -30.51 -31.58 7.20
CA GLY A 425 -30.43 -33.04 7.08
C GLY A 425 -31.67 -33.74 6.49
N ASN A 426 -32.75 -33.02 6.15
CA ASN A 426 -33.95 -33.59 5.53
C ASN A 426 -33.78 -33.84 4.01
N VAL A 427 -32.83 -34.71 3.66
CA VAL A 427 -32.57 -35.14 2.28
C VAL A 427 -33.80 -35.84 1.66
N ARG A 428 -34.61 -36.54 2.46
CA ARG A 428 -35.85 -37.18 2.00
C ARG A 428 -36.85 -36.15 1.45
N GLY A 429 -37.01 -35.02 2.14
CA GLY A 429 -37.91 -33.93 1.74
C GLY A 429 -37.56 -33.30 0.39
N VAL A 430 -36.29 -33.33 -0.01
CA VAL A 430 -35.78 -32.80 -1.28
C VAL A 430 -36.29 -33.57 -2.50
N VAL A 431 -36.46 -34.89 -2.35
CA VAL A 431 -36.77 -35.80 -3.46
C VAL A 431 -38.17 -36.38 -3.43
N THR A 432 -38.89 -36.24 -2.31
CA THR A 432 -40.27 -36.71 -2.18
C THR A 432 -41.18 -35.91 -3.12
N GLY A 433 -41.76 -36.60 -4.11
CA GLY A 433 -42.58 -35.98 -5.16
C GLY A 433 -41.77 -35.22 -6.23
N ASN A 434 -40.44 -35.27 -6.21
CA ASN A 434 -39.59 -34.56 -7.16
C ASN A 434 -39.48 -35.35 -8.49
N PRO A 435 -39.90 -34.80 -9.64
CA PRO A 435 -39.93 -35.54 -10.91
C PRO A 435 -38.54 -35.89 -11.48
N LYS A 436 -37.45 -35.34 -10.93
CA LYS A 436 -36.08 -35.74 -11.29
C LYS A 436 -35.61 -37.01 -10.58
N TRP A 437 -36.33 -37.49 -9.56
CA TRP A 437 -35.97 -38.71 -8.84
C TRP A 437 -36.23 -39.96 -9.69
N PRO A 438 -35.22 -40.82 -9.95
CA PRO A 438 -35.41 -42.02 -10.76
C PRO A 438 -36.40 -43.00 -10.12
N ALA A 439 -37.43 -43.42 -10.85
CA ALA A 439 -38.47 -44.31 -10.33
C ALA A 439 -37.92 -45.66 -9.80
N GLY A 440 -36.83 -46.17 -10.37
CA GLY A 440 -36.13 -47.36 -9.86
C GLY A 440 -35.47 -47.20 -8.48
N LEU A 441 -35.35 -45.97 -7.98
CA LEU A 441 -34.87 -45.65 -6.63
C LEU A 441 -36.03 -45.35 -5.65
N ASN A 442 -37.30 -45.37 -6.08
CA ASN A 442 -38.46 -45.19 -5.20
C ASN A 442 -38.46 -46.12 -3.97
N PRO A 443 -38.10 -47.42 -4.07
CA PRO A 443 -38.04 -48.32 -2.90
C PRO A 443 -36.99 -47.91 -1.84
N TYR A 444 -36.11 -46.96 -2.16
CA TYR A 444 -34.99 -46.54 -1.30
C TYR A 444 -35.15 -45.11 -0.74
N ILE A 445 -36.24 -44.39 -1.06
CA ILE A 445 -36.55 -43.07 -0.47
C ILE A 445 -36.69 -43.17 1.05
N THR A 446 -37.20 -44.30 1.55
CA THR A 446 -37.32 -44.62 2.98
C THR A 446 -35.98 -44.64 3.72
N TYR A 447 -34.86 -44.90 3.04
CA TYR A 447 -33.52 -44.88 3.62
C TYR A 447 -32.87 -43.49 3.59
N LEU A 448 -33.47 -42.47 2.99
CA LEU A 448 -32.92 -41.11 3.02
C LEU A 448 -33.18 -40.43 4.37
N PRO A 449 -32.22 -39.65 4.90
CA PRO A 449 -32.38 -38.98 6.19
C PRO A 449 -33.43 -37.87 6.14
N THR A 450 -34.09 -37.67 7.28
CA THR A 450 -35.17 -36.71 7.54
C THR A 450 -34.74 -35.53 8.41
N ASN A 451 -33.56 -35.63 9.03
CA ASN A 451 -33.02 -34.69 9.99
C ASN A 451 -31.49 -34.77 10.05
N MET A 452 -30.86 -33.78 10.70
CA MET A 452 -29.40 -33.66 10.81
C MET A 452 -28.73 -34.90 11.42
N THR A 453 -29.30 -35.52 12.45
CA THR A 453 -28.69 -36.69 13.12
C THR A 453 -28.59 -37.89 12.16
N GLU A 454 -29.65 -38.20 11.42
CA GLU A 454 -29.64 -39.27 10.42
C GLU A 454 -28.66 -38.97 9.27
N ALA A 455 -28.59 -37.71 8.82
CA ALA A 455 -27.68 -37.31 7.74
C ALA A 455 -26.21 -37.39 8.15
N LEU A 456 -25.88 -37.00 9.40
CA LEU A 456 -24.52 -37.14 9.94
C LEU A 456 -24.16 -38.61 10.21
N ALA A 457 -25.11 -39.47 10.57
CA ALA A 457 -24.85 -40.91 10.70
C ALA A 457 -24.49 -41.55 9.34
N GLN A 458 -25.28 -41.27 8.28
CA GLN A 458 -25.07 -41.81 6.93
C GLN A 458 -23.86 -41.23 6.17
N LEU A 459 -23.26 -40.15 6.67
CA LEU A 459 -21.97 -39.63 6.17
C LEU A 459 -20.79 -39.91 7.11
N GLY A 460 -21.06 -40.18 8.39
CA GLY A 460 -20.07 -40.32 9.48
C GLY A 460 -19.40 -41.69 9.64
N PRO A 461 -18.78 -41.98 10.79
CA PRO A 461 -18.04 -43.23 11.03
C PRO A 461 -18.91 -44.44 11.38
N ASP A 462 -20.22 -44.25 11.61
CA ASP A 462 -21.04 -45.23 12.31
C ASP A 462 -21.10 -46.58 11.55
N PRO A 463 -20.64 -47.70 12.15
CA PRO A 463 -20.70 -49.01 11.52
C PRO A 463 -22.14 -49.55 11.37
N GLN A 464 -23.15 -48.87 11.91
CA GLN A 464 -24.58 -49.22 11.78
C GLN A 464 -25.18 -48.84 10.41
N ASP A 465 -24.49 -49.20 9.33
CA ASP A 465 -25.03 -49.18 7.95
C ASP A 465 -26.00 -50.34 7.65
N TRP A 466 -26.50 -51.02 8.68
CA TRP A 466 -27.67 -51.87 8.57
C TRP A 466 -28.91 -51.01 8.34
N GLU A 467 -29.22 -50.75 7.06
CA GLU A 467 -30.54 -50.33 6.55
C GLU A 467 -31.36 -49.48 7.54
N TRP A 468 -31.16 -48.16 7.56
CA TRP A 468 -31.93 -47.26 8.44
C TRP A 468 -33.10 -46.60 7.69
N PRO A 469 -34.37 -46.81 8.06
CA PRO A 469 -34.86 -47.60 9.18
C PRO A 469 -34.88 -49.10 8.88
N GLN A 470 -34.67 -49.90 9.93
CA GLN A 470 -34.53 -51.36 9.83
C GLN A 470 -35.80 -52.04 9.28
N PRO A 471 -35.68 -52.87 8.23
CA PRO A 471 -36.71 -53.84 7.91
C PRO A 471 -36.77 -54.93 9.01
N ALA A 472 -37.90 -55.62 9.11
CA ALA A 472 -38.18 -56.53 10.24
C ALA A 472 -37.67 -57.98 10.03
N ASP A 473 -36.79 -58.22 9.05
CA ASP A 473 -36.28 -59.53 8.70
C ASP A 473 -34.90 -59.84 9.31
N ASN A 474 -34.79 -61.00 9.96
CA ASN A 474 -33.61 -61.44 10.71
C ASN A 474 -32.46 -61.92 9.80
N LEU A 475 -31.97 -61.06 8.91
CA LEU A 475 -30.81 -61.35 8.07
C LEU A 475 -29.49 -61.21 8.87
N PRO A 476 -28.49 -62.07 8.62
CA PRO A 476 -27.27 -62.11 9.44
C PRO A 476 -26.37 -60.88 9.22
N ARG A 477 -25.88 -60.31 10.32
CA ARG A 477 -24.99 -59.13 10.36
C ARG A 477 -23.80 -59.29 9.40
N ASN A 478 -23.72 -58.41 8.40
CA ASN A 478 -22.63 -58.34 7.45
C ASN A 478 -21.65 -57.21 7.83
N PRO A 479 -20.40 -57.51 8.22
CA PRO A 479 -19.45 -56.51 8.73
C PRO A 479 -18.85 -55.59 7.65
N TRP A 480 -19.31 -55.67 6.39
CA TRP A 480 -18.74 -54.93 5.25
C TRP A 480 -19.62 -53.77 4.75
N ALA A 481 -20.68 -53.39 5.46
CA ALA A 481 -21.66 -52.38 4.99
C ALA A 481 -21.11 -50.95 4.88
N ALA A 482 -20.29 -50.53 5.86
CA ALA A 482 -19.68 -49.19 5.97
C ALA A 482 -18.16 -49.19 5.66
N ARG A 483 -17.68 -50.08 4.78
CA ARG A 483 -16.27 -50.49 4.73
C ARG A 483 -15.30 -49.29 4.61
N GLY A 484 -14.50 -49.06 5.65
CA GLY A 484 -13.48 -48.01 5.68
C GLY A 484 -13.97 -46.57 5.88
N CYS A 485 -15.24 -46.36 6.28
CA CYS A 485 -15.81 -45.03 6.50
C CYS A 485 -15.63 -44.45 7.91
N GLN A 486 -15.00 -45.22 8.81
CA GLN A 486 -14.33 -44.75 10.02
C GLN A 486 -12.87 -44.37 9.71
N ASN A 487 -12.30 -43.33 10.32
CA ASN A 487 -10.90 -42.95 10.11
C ASN A 487 -9.95 -43.71 11.06
N ASP A 488 -10.49 -44.35 12.09
CA ASP A 488 -9.82 -45.42 12.82
C ASP A 488 -9.57 -46.68 11.97
N ASN A 489 -8.45 -47.36 12.23
CA ASN A 489 -8.03 -48.60 11.58
C ASN A 489 -7.86 -48.54 10.04
N GLY A 490 -7.40 -47.41 9.49
CA GLY A 490 -6.98 -47.32 8.09
C GLY A 490 -8.07 -46.95 7.09
N GLY A 491 -9.23 -46.48 7.57
CA GLY A 491 -10.25 -45.89 6.72
C GLY A 491 -10.02 -44.39 6.44
N ALA A 492 -10.90 -43.79 5.64
CA ALA A 492 -10.54 -42.62 4.83
C ALA A 492 -11.70 -41.63 4.54
N ARG A 493 -12.70 -41.51 5.43
CA ARG A 493 -13.86 -40.61 5.21
C ARG A 493 -13.39 -39.16 5.06
N THR A 494 -13.81 -38.52 3.98
CA THR A 494 -13.54 -37.10 3.71
C THR A 494 -14.59 -36.15 4.26
N PHE A 495 -15.77 -36.63 4.67
CA PHE A 495 -16.77 -35.81 5.35
C PHE A 495 -16.39 -35.56 6.83
N TYR A 496 -16.00 -34.32 7.16
CA TYR A 496 -15.79 -33.88 8.54
C TYR A 496 -17.11 -33.83 9.33
N GLN A 497 -17.12 -34.42 10.53
CA GLN A 497 -18.27 -34.45 11.45
C GLN A 497 -17.87 -33.98 12.85
N ALA A 498 -18.35 -32.81 13.26
CA ALA A 498 -18.12 -32.31 14.63
C ALA A 498 -18.76 -33.23 15.67
N GLY A 499 -18.04 -33.54 16.76
CA GLY A 499 -18.55 -34.32 17.89
C GLY A 499 -18.85 -35.80 17.63
N GLY A 500 -18.37 -36.36 16.51
CA GLY A 500 -18.48 -37.81 16.23
C GLY A 500 -17.64 -38.69 17.18
N THR A 501 -17.90 -39.99 17.16
CA THR A 501 -17.16 -41.03 17.92
C THR A 501 -15.76 -41.31 17.37
N ASP A 502 -15.44 -40.80 16.18
CA ASP A 502 -14.20 -41.01 15.44
C ASP A 502 -13.36 -39.73 15.40
N THR A 503 -12.04 -39.89 15.42
CA THR A 503 -11.11 -38.76 15.45
C THR A 503 -10.95 -38.14 14.05
N ASN A 504 -11.59 -36.99 13.79
CA ASN A 504 -11.28 -36.19 12.58
C ASN A 504 -9.82 -35.70 12.69
N ARG A 505 -8.87 -36.39 12.04
CA ARG A 505 -7.43 -36.09 12.19
C ARG A 505 -6.96 -34.89 11.37
N TYR A 506 -7.80 -34.42 10.45
CA TYR A 506 -7.57 -33.23 9.65
C TYR A 506 -8.72 -32.24 9.88
N PRO A 507 -8.46 -30.92 9.86
CA PRO A 507 -9.49 -29.90 10.10
C PRO A 507 -10.52 -29.86 8.97
N LYS A 508 -11.75 -29.43 9.31
CA LYS A 508 -12.89 -29.21 8.40
C LYS A 508 -12.43 -28.71 7.02
N ASP A 509 -11.75 -27.56 7.00
CA ASP A 509 -11.46 -26.83 5.77
C ASP A 509 -10.47 -27.55 4.83
N ILE A 510 -9.66 -28.48 5.34
CA ILE A 510 -8.80 -29.36 4.53
C ILE A 510 -9.59 -30.56 3.99
N LEU A 511 -10.49 -31.11 4.81
CA LEU A 511 -11.37 -32.20 4.41
C LEU A 511 -12.39 -31.76 3.36
N ASP A 512 -12.91 -30.53 3.46
CA ASP A 512 -13.91 -29.98 2.54
C ASP A 512 -13.44 -29.86 1.09
N GLN A 513 -12.14 -29.63 0.89
CA GLN A 513 -11.49 -29.59 -0.42
C GLN A 513 -11.46 -30.97 -1.08
N LYS A 514 -11.45 -32.05 -0.27
CA LYS A 514 -11.31 -33.42 -0.77
C LYS A 514 -12.56 -33.89 -1.49
N THR A 515 -12.33 -34.83 -2.40
CA THR A 515 -13.40 -35.56 -3.09
C THR A 515 -14.27 -36.29 -2.06
N LEU A 516 -15.59 -36.16 -2.17
CA LEU A 516 -16.54 -36.86 -1.31
C LEU A 516 -16.47 -38.37 -1.58
N ASN A 517 -16.10 -39.12 -0.56
CA ASN A 517 -16.30 -40.57 -0.50
C ASN A 517 -17.32 -40.94 0.58
N CYS A 518 -17.53 -42.23 0.83
CA CYS A 518 -18.40 -42.72 1.91
C CYS A 518 -19.86 -42.23 1.81
N VAL A 519 -20.32 -42.01 0.59
CA VAL A 519 -21.69 -41.60 0.26
C VAL A 519 -22.45 -42.76 -0.39
N THR A 520 -23.74 -42.88 -0.07
CA THR A 520 -24.65 -43.83 -0.74
C THR A 520 -25.15 -43.25 -2.07
N LYS A 521 -25.58 -44.10 -3.03
CA LYS A 521 -26.15 -43.58 -4.29
C LYS A 521 -27.35 -42.69 -4.04
N ILE A 522 -28.23 -43.07 -3.12
CA ILE A 522 -29.44 -42.30 -2.84
C ILE A 522 -29.13 -40.90 -2.32
N MET A 523 -28.12 -40.73 -1.46
CA MET A 523 -27.69 -39.40 -1.00
C MET A 523 -27.04 -38.58 -2.11
N LEU A 524 -26.14 -39.17 -2.92
CA LEU A 524 -25.48 -38.46 -4.03
C LEU A 524 -26.48 -38.08 -5.14
N GLN A 525 -27.47 -38.94 -5.39
CA GLN A 525 -28.59 -38.69 -6.30
C GLN A 525 -29.46 -37.52 -5.82
N ALA A 526 -29.79 -37.48 -4.52
CA ALA A 526 -30.56 -36.39 -3.92
C ALA A 526 -29.78 -35.06 -3.95
N PHE A 527 -28.47 -35.11 -3.67
CA PHE A 527 -27.56 -33.97 -3.82
C PHE A 527 -27.56 -33.43 -5.26
N CYS A 528 -27.35 -34.29 -6.27
CA CYS A 528 -27.30 -33.83 -7.65
C CYS A 528 -28.64 -33.24 -8.12
N ILE A 529 -29.78 -33.78 -7.66
CA ILE A 529 -31.12 -33.22 -7.95
C ILE A 529 -31.30 -31.83 -7.33
N TRP A 530 -30.88 -31.65 -6.07
CA TRP A 530 -30.91 -30.37 -5.37
C TRP A 530 -30.01 -29.32 -6.02
N ASP A 531 -28.82 -29.74 -6.46
CA ASP A 531 -27.86 -28.90 -7.17
C ASP A 531 -28.31 -28.57 -8.61
N GLY A 532 -29.49 -29.03 -9.04
CA GLY A 532 -30.12 -28.72 -10.32
C GLY A 532 -29.94 -29.78 -11.41
N GLY A 533 -29.10 -30.79 -11.19
CA GLY A 533 -28.77 -31.86 -12.13
C GLY A 533 -29.41 -33.22 -11.82
N ASN A 534 -28.64 -34.28 -12.05
CA ASN A 534 -28.92 -35.70 -11.80
C ASN A 534 -27.59 -36.46 -11.64
N LEU A 535 -27.59 -37.77 -11.36
CA LEU A 535 -26.38 -38.59 -11.55
C LEU A 535 -26.12 -38.80 -13.06
N PRO A 536 -24.86 -38.88 -13.51
CA PRO A 536 -24.54 -39.16 -14.90
C PRO A 536 -24.97 -40.56 -15.33
N MET A 537 -25.30 -40.70 -16.62
CA MET A 537 -25.54 -42.02 -17.23
C MET A 537 -24.20 -42.70 -17.57
N GLY A 538 -24.19 -44.04 -17.68
CA GLY A 538 -23.03 -44.81 -18.13
C GLY A 538 -22.57 -44.37 -19.54
N ALA A 539 -23.51 -44.04 -20.42
CA ALA A 539 -23.22 -43.47 -21.74
C ALA A 539 -22.59 -42.06 -21.70
N GLU A 540 -22.76 -41.31 -20.60
CA GLU A 540 -22.12 -40.01 -20.39
C GLU A 540 -20.69 -40.19 -19.88
N TYR A 541 -20.49 -41.04 -18.87
CA TYR A 541 -19.16 -41.41 -18.38
C TYR A 541 -18.28 -42.01 -19.48
N GLN A 542 -18.82 -42.96 -20.27
CA GLN A 542 -18.08 -43.57 -21.37
C GLN A 542 -17.68 -42.56 -22.44
N TRP A 543 -18.55 -41.62 -22.78
CA TRP A 543 -18.21 -40.59 -23.76
C TRP A 543 -17.21 -39.57 -23.20
N ALA A 544 -17.37 -39.13 -21.94
CA ALA A 544 -16.45 -38.20 -21.28
C ALA A 544 -15.02 -38.76 -21.17
N TRP A 545 -14.88 -40.07 -20.96
CA TRP A 545 -13.59 -40.80 -20.94
C TRP A 545 -13.02 -41.01 -22.34
N ARG A 546 -13.81 -41.57 -23.26
CA ARG A 546 -13.33 -42.06 -24.55
C ARG A 546 -13.22 -40.97 -25.62
N GLY A 547 -14.15 -40.02 -25.60
CA GLY A 547 -14.37 -39.04 -26.67
C GLY A 547 -14.55 -39.69 -28.05
N ALA A 548 -14.42 -38.87 -29.10
CA ALA A 548 -14.44 -39.34 -30.49
C ALA A 548 -13.21 -40.21 -30.85
N GLY A 549 -12.10 -40.10 -30.10
CA GLY A 549 -10.89 -40.91 -30.28
C GLY A 549 -10.98 -42.35 -29.78
N ASN A 550 -12.08 -42.72 -29.11
CA ASN A 550 -12.27 -44.02 -28.46
C ASN A 550 -11.13 -44.39 -27.48
N ASN A 551 -10.70 -43.42 -26.66
CA ASN A 551 -9.50 -43.53 -25.83
C ASN A 551 -9.54 -44.71 -24.83
N ARG A 552 -8.38 -45.38 -24.65
CA ARG A 552 -8.17 -46.47 -23.67
C ARG A 552 -8.28 -45.94 -22.24
N TRP A 553 -7.58 -44.87 -21.95
CA TRP A 553 -7.63 -44.08 -20.71
C TRP A 553 -8.18 -42.69 -21.02
N PRO A 554 -8.62 -41.89 -20.04
CA PRO A 554 -9.08 -40.52 -20.32
C PRO A 554 -8.03 -39.72 -21.13
N TRP A 555 -6.76 -39.85 -20.76
CA TRP A 555 -5.59 -39.21 -21.40
C TRP A 555 -5.11 -39.86 -22.72
N GLY A 556 -5.77 -40.89 -23.24
CA GLY A 556 -5.40 -41.54 -24.52
C GLY A 556 -4.99 -43.00 -24.37
N ALA A 557 -3.91 -43.42 -25.07
CA ALA A 557 -3.48 -44.82 -25.13
C ALA A 557 -2.41 -45.20 -24.08
N ALA A 558 -1.60 -44.22 -23.66
CA ALA A 558 -0.44 -44.40 -22.77
C ALA A 558 -0.17 -43.09 -22.00
N PRO A 559 0.50 -43.11 -20.83
CA PRO A 559 1.03 -44.30 -20.14
C PRO A 559 -0.10 -45.19 -19.58
N GLU A 560 0.24 -46.44 -19.25
CA GLU A 560 -0.63 -47.32 -18.46
C GLU A 560 -0.59 -46.89 -16.98
N PRO A 561 -1.69 -47.04 -16.20
CA PRO A 561 -1.68 -46.81 -14.76
C PRO A 561 -0.62 -47.68 -14.05
N PRO A 562 0.19 -47.15 -13.12
CA PRO A 562 1.16 -47.95 -12.37
C PRO A 562 0.54 -49.17 -11.66
N THR A 563 1.29 -50.27 -11.67
CA THR A 563 0.87 -51.56 -11.09
C THR A 563 1.34 -51.75 -9.65
N ALA A 564 2.41 -51.06 -9.25
CA ALA A 564 2.95 -51.07 -7.90
C ALA A 564 2.19 -50.11 -6.97
N ASP A 565 2.12 -50.45 -5.68
CA ASP A 565 1.60 -49.55 -4.66
C ASP A 565 2.59 -48.42 -4.37
N PHE A 566 2.07 -47.22 -4.11
CA PHE A 566 2.79 -45.95 -4.02
C PHE A 566 3.56 -45.56 -5.30
N GLY A 567 3.30 -46.24 -6.43
CA GLY A 567 3.93 -45.96 -7.73
C GLY A 567 3.47 -44.60 -8.28
N PRO A 568 4.38 -43.63 -8.47
CA PRO A 568 4.01 -42.27 -8.86
C PRO A 568 3.34 -42.23 -10.25
N SER A 569 2.38 -41.32 -10.40
CA SER A 569 1.75 -41.00 -11.67
C SER A 569 1.30 -39.54 -11.68
N ASP A 570 1.37 -38.89 -12.83
CA ASP A 570 0.82 -37.55 -13.06
C ASP A 570 -0.56 -37.60 -13.76
N TYR A 571 -1.02 -38.82 -14.08
CA TYR A 571 -2.21 -39.12 -14.85
C TYR A 571 -3.36 -39.72 -14.01
N VAL A 572 -3.06 -40.34 -12.86
CA VAL A 572 -4.08 -41.06 -12.10
C VAL A 572 -3.73 -41.16 -10.62
N THR A 573 -4.71 -40.86 -9.76
CA THR A 573 -4.61 -41.09 -8.31
C THR A 573 -5.14 -42.49 -7.98
N HIS A 574 -4.27 -43.49 -7.87
CA HIS A 574 -4.65 -44.83 -7.43
C HIS A 574 -3.50 -45.51 -6.70
N ARG A 575 -3.77 -46.63 -6.01
CA ARG A 575 -2.75 -47.40 -5.28
C ARG A 575 -1.90 -46.56 -4.32
N TYR A 576 -2.54 -45.64 -3.59
CA TYR A 576 -1.93 -44.78 -2.58
C TYR A 576 -0.85 -43.81 -3.10
N ASN A 577 -0.80 -43.53 -4.41
CA ASN A 577 0.25 -42.70 -5.04
C ASN A 577 0.07 -41.17 -4.90
N TYR A 578 -0.80 -40.73 -3.99
CA TYR A 578 -1.04 -39.33 -3.63
C TYR A 578 -1.10 -39.23 -2.11
N SER A 579 -0.51 -38.21 -1.49
CA SER A 579 -0.69 -37.95 -0.05
C SER A 579 -0.66 -36.44 0.21
N TYR A 580 -1.79 -35.89 0.64
CA TYR A 580 -1.86 -34.52 1.17
C TYR A 580 -3.14 -34.32 2.02
N PRO A 581 -3.07 -33.73 3.23
CA PRO A 581 -1.85 -33.36 3.97
C PRO A 581 -1.07 -34.61 4.41
N ALA A 582 0.07 -34.44 5.07
CA ALA A 582 0.86 -35.56 5.59
C ALA A 582 0.02 -36.51 6.47
N LEU A 583 0.26 -37.82 6.37
CA LEU A 583 -0.48 -38.86 7.10
C LEU A 583 -0.41 -38.65 8.62
N VAL A 584 -1.56 -38.48 9.27
CA VAL A 584 -1.69 -38.44 10.73
C VAL A 584 -2.30 -39.76 11.21
N GLY A 585 -1.52 -40.51 11.99
CA GLY A 585 -1.92 -41.84 12.49
C GLY A 585 -2.27 -42.78 11.35
N ASN A 586 -3.47 -43.36 11.40
CA ASN A 586 -4.01 -44.25 10.37
C ASN A 586 -5.14 -43.61 9.54
N ASP A 587 -5.27 -42.27 9.50
CA ASP A 587 -6.31 -41.61 8.70
C ASP A 587 -5.91 -41.55 7.23
N ALA A 588 -6.38 -42.55 6.47
CA ALA A 588 -6.10 -42.74 5.07
C ALA A 588 -6.82 -41.73 4.16
N SER A 589 -7.60 -40.78 4.68
CA SER A 589 -8.17 -39.69 3.86
C SER A 589 -7.08 -38.79 3.27
N THR A 590 -5.82 -38.83 3.77
CA THR A 590 -4.64 -38.23 3.11
C THR A 590 -4.49 -38.69 1.64
N TYR A 591 -4.79 -39.96 1.35
CA TYR A 591 -4.68 -40.55 0.02
C TYR A 591 -5.85 -40.18 -0.91
N VAL A 592 -6.95 -39.64 -0.36
CA VAL A 592 -8.08 -39.15 -1.16
C VAL A 592 -7.79 -37.70 -1.57
N PRO A 593 -7.64 -37.40 -2.87
CA PRO A 593 -7.27 -36.06 -3.31
C PRO A 593 -8.46 -35.11 -3.25
N ALA A 594 -8.16 -33.81 -3.17
CA ALA A 594 -9.04 -32.80 -3.73
C ALA A 594 -9.11 -32.97 -5.26
N PRO A 595 -10.23 -32.69 -5.94
CA PRO A 595 -10.32 -32.90 -7.39
C PRO A 595 -9.25 -32.13 -8.18
N GLY A 596 -8.91 -32.62 -9.37
CA GLY A 596 -8.02 -31.95 -10.32
C GLY A 596 -6.52 -32.14 -10.11
N ARG A 597 -6.07 -32.94 -9.13
CA ARG A 597 -4.64 -33.09 -8.76
C ARG A 597 -3.81 -33.99 -9.69
N LYS A 598 -4.34 -34.34 -10.87
CA LYS A 598 -3.68 -35.09 -11.94
C LYS A 598 -4.09 -34.55 -13.32
N PRO A 599 -3.71 -33.30 -13.68
CA PRO A 599 -4.23 -32.62 -14.86
C PRO A 599 -3.82 -33.26 -16.21
N LEU A 600 -2.69 -33.99 -16.25
CA LEU A 600 -2.34 -34.80 -17.44
C LEU A 600 -3.29 -35.99 -17.62
N GLY A 601 -4.00 -36.39 -16.56
CA GLY A 601 -5.01 -37.43 -16.52
C GLY A 601 -6.42 -37.03 -16.96
N ASN A 602 -6.62 -35.76 -17.33
CA ASN A 602 -7.95 -35.28 -17.74
C ASN A 602 -8.46 -36.01 -19.00
N GLY A 603 -9.77 -36.20 -19.08
CA GLY A 603 -10.43 -36.75 -20.27
C GLY A 603 -10.33 -35.82 -21.49
N PRO A 604 -10.68 -36.30 -22.70
CA PRO A 604 -10.57 -35.54 -23.95
C PRO A 604 -11.36 -34.21 -24.00
N PHE A 605 -12.29 -33.99 -23.06
CA PHE A 605 -13.04 -32.74 -22.91
C PHE A 605 -12.57 -31.87 -21.73
N GLY A 606 -11.63 -32.35 -20.90
CA GLY A 606 -11.08 -31.63 -19.74
C GLY A 606 -11.63 -32.04 -18.37
N HIS A 607 -12.49 -33.07 -18.27
CA HIS A 607 -12.95 -33.61 -16.98
C HIS A 607 -11.79 -34.27 -16.22
N ALA A 608 -11.62 -33.88 -14.96
CA ALA A 608 -10.63 -34.46 -14.06
C ALA A 608 -11.15 -35.73 -13.38
N ASP A 609 -10.23 -36.55 -12.88
CA ASP A 609 -10.49 -37.70 -12.00
C ASP A 609 -11.45 -38.78 -12.58
N LEU A 610 -11.64 -38.81 -13.91
CA LEU A 610 -12.45 -39.86 -14.58
C LEU A 610 -11.87 -41.27 -14.40
N ALA A 611 -10.56 -41.37 -14.12
CA ALA A 611 -9.88 -42.59 -13.72
C ALA A 611 -9.08 -42.34 -12.42
N GLY A 612 -8.99 -43.35 -11.57
CA GLY A 612 -8.50 -43.22 -10.20
C GLY A 612 -9.51 -42.51 -9.29
N THR A 613 -8.98 -41.95 -8.20
CA THR A 613 -9.68 -41.24 -7.14
C THR A 613 -10.79 -42.07 -6.48
N LEU A 614 -11.97 -42.24 -7.09
CA LEU A 614 -13.05 -43.09 -6.59
C LEU A 614 -13.79 -43.79 -7.73
N TYR A 615 -14.42 -44.93 -7.42
CA TYR A 615 -15.48 -45.51 -8.26
C TYR A 615 -16.64 -44.52 -8.34
N GLU A 616 -16.99 -44.08 -9.56
CA GLU A 616 -18.01 -43.05 -9.76
C GLU A 616 -19.41 -43.66 -9.94
N LEU A 617 -20.33 -43.34 -9.04
CA LEU A 617 -21.73 -43.74 -9.12
C LEU A 617 -22.43 -43.07 -10.32
N GLY A 618 -23.32 -43.81 -10.98
CA GLY A 618 -24.16 -43.28 -12.06
C GLY A 618 -25.64 -43.61 -11.87
N ASN A 619 -26.49 -43.13 -12.77
CA ASN A 619 -27.94 -43.22 -12.67
C ASN A 619 -28.48 -44.61 -13.09
N ASP A 620 -28.07 -45.07 -14.28
CA ASP A 620 -28.40 -46.37 -14.91
C ASP A 620 -27.39 -47.49 -14.59
N ILE A 621 -26.21 -47.14 -14.07
CA ILE A 621 -25.13 -48.06 -13.67
C ILE A 621 -24.98 -48.13 -12.14
N PHE A 622 -24.28 -49.17 -11.65
CA PHE A 622 -23.81 -49.22 -10.26
C PHE A 622 -22.66 -48.24 -10.06
N PHE A 623 -21.57 -48.41 -10.81
CA PHE A 623 -20.50 -47.41 -10.94
C PHE A 623 -19.72 -47.57 -12.24
N LEU A 624 -19.03 -46.50 -12.65
CA LEU A 624 -17.90 -46.55 -13.59
C LEU A 624 -16.74 -47.26 -12.89
N ASN A 625 -16.07 -48.20 -13.56
CA ASN A 625 -14.86 -48.86 -13.06
C ASN A 625 -13.62 -47.97 -13.26
N SER A 626 -13.69 -46.73 -12.76
CA SER A 626 -12.61 -45.73 -12.78
C SER A 626 -11.38 -46.19 -11.99
N GLY A 627 -11.54 -47.12 -11.04
CA GLY A 627 -10.51 -47.43 -10.04
C GLY A 627 -10.69 -46.55 -8.80
N SER A 628 -9.69 -46.47 -7.94
CA SER A 628 -9.74 -45.57 -6.77
C SER A 628 -8.35 -45.32 -6.19
N TRP A 629 -8.22 -44.37 -5.27
CA TRP A 629 -7.04 -44.17 -4.43
C TRP A 629 -6.52 -45.44 -3.72
N GLU A 630 -7.38 -46.43 -3.43
CA GLU A 630 -7.01 -47.76 -2.90
C GLU A 630 -6.43 -48.67 -4.01
N ARG A 631 -6.49 -50.00 -3.88
CA ARG A 631 -5.89 -50.97 -4.82
C ARG A 631 -6.73 -51.27 -6.07
N HIS A 632 -7.87 -50.61 -6.25
CA HIS A 632 -8.73 -50.79 -7.42
C HIS A 632 -8.06 -50.27 -8.69
N THR A 633 -7.72 -51.19 -9.58
CA THR A 633 -7.08 -50.86 -10.85
C THR A 633 -8.14 -50.34 -11.83
N PRO A 634 -7.94 -49.16 -12.46
CA PRO A 634 -8.84 -48.63 -13.48
C PRO A 634 -9.11 -49.64 -14.60
N GLN A 635 -10.36 -49.78 -15.07
CA GLN A 635 -10.66 -50.61 -16.23
C GLN A 635 -10.53 -49.83 -17.53
N ALA A 636 -9.68 -50.34 -18.42
CA ALA A 636 -9.46 -49.75 -19.75
C ALA A 636 -10.79 -49.60 -20.53
N ASN A 637 -10.92 -48.47 -21.21
CA ASN A 637 -12.06 -48.07 -22.03
C ASN A 637 -13.38 -47.85 -21.25
N ALA A 638 -13.33 -47.32 -20.02
CA ALA A 638 -14.52 -47.00 -19.22
C ALA A 638 -15.48 -48.20 -19.03
N GLY A 639 -14.99 -49.26 -18.39
CA GLY A 639 -15.80 -50.42 -18.03
C GLY A 639 -16.93 -50.05 -17.05
N LEU A 640 -18.16 -50.49 -17.31
CA LEU A 640 -19.33 -50.16 -16.48
C LEU A 640 -19.73 -51.34 -15.59
N SER A 641 -20.04 -51.07 -14.33
CA SER A 641 -20.54 -52.06 -13.37
C SER A 641 -22.07 -52.04 -13.33
N THR A 642 -22.72 -53.17 -13.59
CA THR A 642 -24.18 -53.35 -13.47
C THR A 642 -24.47 -54.27 -12.28
N GLY A 643 -24.55 -53.68 -11.09
CA GLY A 643 -24.77 -54.38 -9.82
C GLY A 643 -26.24 -54.69 -9.53
N ALA A 644 -26.47 -55.61 -8.59
CA ALA A 644 -27.80 -55.88 -8.05
C ALA A 644 -28.29 -54.72 -7.17
N THR A 645 -29.61 -54.46 -7.18
CA THR A 645 -30.20 -53.27 -6.55
C THR A 645 -30.08 -53.23 -5.02
N SER A 646 -29.85 -54.37 -4.36
CA SER A 646 -29.65 -54.52 -2.90
C SER A 646 -28.34 -53.93 -2.35
N GLN A 647 -27.73 -52.99 -3.09
CA GLN A 647 -26.49 -52.30 -2.73
C GLN A 647 -26.56 -50.76 -2.86
N TRP A 648 -27.66 -50.18 -3.35
CA TRP A 648 -27.78 -48.71 -3.55
C TRP A 648 -27.72 -47.87 -2.27
N ASN A 649 -28.01 -48.49 -1.13
CA ASN A 649 -27.97 -47.93 0.22
C ASN A 649 -26.63 -48.12 0.95
N ARG A 650 -25.64 -48.77 0.32
CA ARG A 650 -24.31 -49.01 0.90
C ARG A 650 -23.34 -47.89 0.54
N ARG A 651 -22.31 -47.70 1.35
CA ARG A 651 -21.23 -46.72 1.13
C ARG A 651 -19.86 -47.36 1.30
N TYR A 652 -18.86 -46.78 0.65
CA TYR A 652 -17.50 -47.29 0.64
C TYR A 652 -16.51 -46.13 0.54
N TYR A 653 -15.36 -46.22 1.21
CA TYR A 653 -14.33 -45.17 1.16
C TYR A 653 -13.66 -44.99 -0.21
N ALA A 654 -13.96 -45.86 -1.17
CA ALA A 654 -13.52 -45.80 -2.55
C ALA A 654 -14.67 -45.56 -3.55
N ILE A 655 -15.86 -45.16 -3.07
CA ILE A 655 -17.04 -44.79 -3.89
C ILE A 655 -17.39 -43.32 -3.69
N GLY A 656 -17.70 -42.63 -4.79
CA GLY A 656 -18.17 -41.25 -4.83
C GLY A 656 -18.80 -40.94 -6.20
N GLY A 657 -18.58 -39.75 -6.75
CA GLY A 657 -18.99 -39.44 -8.13
C GLY A 657 -19.07 -37.94 -8.43
N ARG A 658 -19.65 -37.62 -9.58
CA ARG A 658 -19.97 -36.26 -10.06
C ARG A 658 -21.46 -36.16 -10.42
N CYS A 659 -21.92 -34.97 -10.80
CA CYS A 659 -23.27 -34.74 -11.29
C CYS A 659 -23.31 -34.48 -12.80
N SER A 660 -24.44 -34.78 -13.43
CA SER A 660 -24.81 -34.43 -14.80
C SER A 660 -25.93 -33.37 -14.77
N TYR A 661 -25.92 -32.45 -15.73
CA TYR A 661 -26.78 -31.27 -15.79
C TYR A 661 -27.25 -31.05 -17.25
N PRO A 662 -28.45 -30.48 -17.47
CA PRO A 662 -28.92 -30.09 -18.80
C PRO A 662 -28.14 -28.90 -19.39
#